data_AF-A0A8H3QFQ4-F1
#
_entry.id   AF-A0A8H3QFQ4-F1
#
_cell.length_a   1.000
_cell.length_b   1.000
_cell.length_c   1.000
_cell.angle_alpha   90.00
_cell.angle_beta   90.00
_cell.angle_gamma   90.00
#
_symmetry.space_group_name_H-M   'P 1'
#
loop_
_entity.id
_entity.type
_entity.pdbx_description
1 polymer ?
#
loop_
_entity_poly.entity_id
_entity_poly.type
_entity_poly.pdbx_seq_one_letter_code
_entity_poly.pdbx_strand_id
1 'polypeptide(L)'
;MLFVTPLLEQNHPFKSDAGSQNYSKLVYIQVLYESSCELLSLTHDVNGCLNPLLPGRISASASLHSSGATSTEELAEKYQKLFSEFSRIKAQHSVLKKAVRKEQVTNASLQEECKTKEQELRTSLQQLDLLNFHNERLTKRIQSLQDSGNAKLSTGWLLGSTKKEIEKLKASLEARSIDLTRKIEENEKLHKELYEVNSLYTQHVNVLQSNISELEKKKEELQLELTRSYMASEEALSTMRLEKREVEVKLEETKRQLQLTNALMEKNEQKLKEDDDVLRAELNALRQTLLINLGLADGAQSEQLNILSEKMDTESNEIIESFKYLQHSTREYLNSLKENPDSSYELSIRVKNASQVWQRNLQTLAVKFTSAQSKISELTTKNEILVKANETGSNKVSDLESKISRLSEELDKQKISSQESYNNNNESLSEQSSMNNSISNPKLNSSGFNGPILKPASQNDEIKEEESGPPKLSEDPNDSDDDVEFVYPVNPSVEPSVNDNKESTVQPASAKSTLADDDDNVTGNGIAASFLPLERDMSGRKDDDAKQRENLIKKHYECKITQLTEQLQLADSKATRFYKALETLQSRLAAAESKNAKLQKELANSKEIFAEERKNHENSVETMQKFITDLSEEKENLINQLRAGPSNRAM
;
A
#
# COMPACT_ATOMS: atom_id res chain seq x y z
N MET A 1 -28.13 -36.06 86.40
CA MET A 1 -27.27 -35.07 87.08
C MET A 1 -25.99 -34.98 86.27
N LEU A 2 -25.43 -33.82 85.89
CA LEU A 2 -25.84 -32.41 85.96
C LEU A 2 -25.16 -31.68 84.76
N PHE A 3 -25.90 -30.82 84.05
CA PHE A 3 -25.60 -29.39 83.73
C PHE A 3 -24.12 -28.94 83.49
N VAL A 4 -23.75 -28.07 82.51
CA VAL A 4 -24.51 -27.35 81.46
C VAL A 4 -23.54 -26.64 80.43
N THR A 5 -23.78 -26.76 79.11
CA THR A 5 -23.80 -25.74 77.98
C THR A 5 -22.78 -24.56 77.83
N PRO A 6 -22.75 -23.78 76.71
CA PRO A 6 -22.88 -24.06 75.25
C PRO A 6 -21.95 -23.14 74.36
N LEU A 7 -22.37 -22.92 73.08
CA LEU A 7 -21.99 -21.90 72.07
C LEU A 7 -21.08 -22.41 70.93
N LEU A 8 -21.32 -22.13 69.63
CA LEU A 8 -22.40 -21.34 68.99
C LEU A 8 -22.68 -21.89 67.58
N GLU A 9 -23.95 -21.95 67.19
CA GLU A 9 -24.44 -22.44 65.90
C GLU A 9 -24.92 -21.26 65.03
N GLN A 10 -24.49 -21.18 63.76
CA GLN A 10 -25.12 -20.31 62.76
C GLN A 10 -25.42 -21.08 61.48
N ASN A 11 -26.69 -21.00 61.08
CA ASN A 11 -27.25 -21.61 59.88
C ASN A 11 -26.83 -20.84 58.61
N HIS A 12 -26.60 -21.54 57.49
CA HIS A 12 -27.51 -21.50 56.32
C HIS A 12 -27.11 -22.53 55.25
N PRO A 13 -28.04 -22.95 54.35
CA PRO A 13 -27.90 -24.18 53.56
C PRO A 13 -27.31 -23.97 52.17
N PHE A 14 -26.60 -24.98 51.66
CA PHE A 14 -26.24 -25.09 50.24
C PHE A 14 -27.11 -26.11 49.52
N LYS A 15 -27.74 -25.68 48.42
CA LYS A 15 -28.51 -26.54 47.51
C LYS A 15 -27.61 -27.48 46.70
N SER A 16 -28.05 -28.71 46.52
CA SER A 16 -27.42 -29.72 45.67
C SER A 16 -28.03 -29.75 44.25
N ASP A 17 -27.69 -28.78 43.40
CA ASP A 17 -28.13 -28.75 41.98
C ASP A 17 -27.08 -29.30 40.99
N ALA A 18 -25.86 -29.61 41.46
CA ALA A 18 -24.74 -30.01 40.59
C ALA A 18 -24.83 -31.45 40.02
N GLY A 19 -25.68 -32.32 40.57
CA GLY A 19 -25.77 -33.72 40.15
C GLY A 19 -26.49 -33.93 38.81
N SER A 20 -27.53 -33.14 38.54
CA SER A 20 -28.43 -33.38 37.40
C SER A 20 -27.83 -32.92 36.06
N GLN A 21 -27.10 -31.79 36.05
CA GLN A 21 -26.48 -31.27 34.83
C GLN A 21 -25.36 -32.17 34.28
N ASN A 22 -24.65 -32.91 35.14
CA ASN A 22 -23.55 -33.77 34.69
C ASN A 22 -24.06 -35.04 33.99
N TYR A 23 -25.17 -35.63 34.46
CA TYR A 23 -25.81 -36.75 33.74
C TYR A 23 -26.34 -36.32 32.37
N SER A 24 -26.98 -35.14 32.28
CA SER A 24 -27.47 -34.65 30.98
C SER A 24 -26.33 -34.33 29.99
N LYS A 25 -25.16 -33.88 30.48
CA LYS A 25 -23.96 -33.68 29.65
C LYS A 25 -23.34 -35.00 29.20
N LEU A 26 -23.25 -36.00 30.08
CA LEU A 26 -22.73 -37.33 29.75
C LEU A 26 -23.58 -38.03 28.67
N VAL A 27 -24.91 -37.95 28.76
CA VAL A 27 -25.81 -38.49 27.72
C VAL A 27 -25.62 -37.75 26.38
N TYR A 28 -25.44 -36.42 26.40
CA TYR A 28 -25.18 -35.65 25.18
C TYR A 28 -23.81 -35.99 24.56
N ILE A 29 -22.79 -36.25 25.38
CA ILE A 29 -21.46 -36.69 24.94
C ILE A 29 -21.53 -38.10 24.34
N GLN A 30 -22.30 -39.01 24.93
CA GLN A 30 -22.52 -40.36 24.42
C GLN A 30 -23.13 -40.34 23.00
N VAL A 31 -24.20 -39.55 22.80
CA VAL A 31 -24.88 -39.39 21.50
C VAL A 31 -23.97 -38.75 20.45
N LEU A 32 -23.14 -37.78 20.85
CA LEU A 32 -22.14 -37.17 19.96
C LEU A 32 -20.98 -38.11 19.63
N TYR A 33 -20.59 -39.00 20.55
CA TYR A 33 -19.57 -40.01 20.31
C TYR A 33 -20.07 -41.09 19.33
N GLU A 34 -21.30 -41.58 19.51
CA GLU A 34 -21.95 -42.53 18.60
C GLU A 34 -22.12 -41.93 17.19
N SER A 35 -22.58 -40.68 17.07
CA SER A 35 -22.64 -39.96 15.78
C SER A 35 -21.25 -39.74 15.14
N SER A 36 -20.21 -39.57 15.96
CA SER A 36 -18.82 -39.42 15.47
C SER A 36 -18.24 -40.75 14.97
N CYS A 37 -18.61 -41.87 15.60
CA CYS A 37 -18.23 -43.22 15.14
C CYS A 37 -18.92 -43.61 13.83
N GLU A 38 -20.18 -43.22 13.62
CA GLU A 38 -20.86 -43.39 12.32
C GLU A 38 -20.19 -42.56 11.22
N LEU A 39 -19.83 -41.29 11.49
CA LEU A 39 -19.11 -40.45 10.54
C LEU A 39 -17.66 -40.90 10.27
N LEU A 40 -16.97 -41.48 11.28
CA LEU A 40 -15.63 -42.07 11.10
C LEU A 40 -15.68 -43.35 10.27
N SER A 41 -16.72 -44.17 10.43
CA SER A 41 -16.95 -45.35 9.59
C SER A 41 -17.21 -44.94 8.14
N LEU A 42 -18.03 -43.91 7.92
CA LEU A 42 -18.34 -43.38 6.58
C LEU A 42 -17.14 -42.70 5.89
N THR A 43 -16.14 -42.21 6.65
CA THR A 43 -14.95 -41.55 6.10
C THR A 43 -13.75 -42.48 5.89
N HIS A 44 -13.77 -43.70 6.43
CA HIS A 44 -12.75 -44.71 6.10
C HIS A 44 -13.01 -45.40 4.76
N ASP A 45 -14.28 -45.68 4.41
CA ASP A 45 -14.64 -46.27 3.11
C ASP A 45 -14.43 -45.32 1.91
N VAL A 46 -14.47 -44.01 2.12
CA VAL A 46 -14.33 -43.00 1.04
C VAL A 46 -12.88 -42.76 0.61
N ASN A 47 -11.89 -43.09 1.45
CA ASN A 47 -10.47 -42.87 1.12
C ASN A 47 -9.80 -44.05 0.39
N GLY A 48 -10.53 -45.14 0.12
CA GLY A 48 -9.99 -46.37 -0.47
C GLY A 48 -10.07 -46.51 -2.00
N CYS A 49 -10.83 -45.65 -2.71
CA CYS A 49 -11.08 -45.81 -4.14
C CYS A 49 -11.24 -44.48 -4.88
N LEU A 50 -10.15 -43.98 -5.49
CA LEU A 50 -10.19 -42.92 -6.49
C LEU A 50 -9.09 -43.12 -7.54
N ASN A 51 -9.45 -43.88 -8.59
CA ASN A 51 -8.94 -43.69 -9.94
C ASN A 51 -10.16 -43.82 -10.90
N PRO A 52 -10.12 -43.23 -12.10
CA PRO A 52 -11.27 -42.45 -12.56
C PRO A 52 -12.25 -43.23 -13.43
N LEU A 53 -13.56 -43.00 -13.21
CA LEU A 53 -14.58 -43.24 -14.22
C LEU A 53 -15.71 -42.19 -14.18
N LEU A 54 -16.29 -41.96 -15.36
CA LEU A 54 -17.25 -40.93 -15.78
C LEU A 54 -18.62 -40.93 -15.04
N PRO A 55 -19.48 -39.91 -15.25
CA PRO A 55 -20.24 -39.29 -14.16
C PRO A 55 -21.69 -39.75 -14.08
N GLY A 56 -22.30 -39.56 -12.90
CA GLY A 56 -23.75 -39.53 -12.79
C GLY A 56 -24.29 -39.79 -11.38
N ARG A 57 -24.90 -38.74 -10.80
CA ARG A 57 -26.09 -38.71 -9.92
C ARG A 57 -25.97 -37.62 -8.86
N ILE A 58 -26.37 -36.41 -9.25
CA ILE A 58 -26.92 -35.45 -8.28
C ILE A 58 -28.41 -35.77 -8.22
N SER A 59 -28.92 -36.24 -7.08
CA SER A 59 -30.36 -36.46 -6.91
C SER A 59 -31.08 -35.11 -6.88
N ALA A 60 -31.95 -34.89 -7.87
CA ALA A 60 -32.79 -33.71 -7.93
C ALA A 60 -33.98 -33.83 -6.96
N SER A 61 -34.16 -32.83 -6.10
CA SER A 61 -35.40 -32.60 -5.37
C SER A 61 -35.63 -31.11 -5.09
N ALA A 62 -35.85 -30.34 -6.15
CA ALA A 62 -36.48 -29.02 -6.09
C ALA A 62 -37.42 -28.88 -7.29
N SER A 63 -38.67 -28.51 -7.03
CA SER A 63 -39.76 -28.56 -8.00
C SER A 63 -39.57 -27.56 -9.15
N LEU A 64 -39.64 -28.04 -10.38
CA LEU A 64 -39.86 -27.19 -11.55
C LEU A 64 -41.30 -26.63 -11.52
N HIS A 65 -41.41 -25.30 -11.58
CA HIS A 65 -42.58 -24.62 -12.13
C HIS A 65 -42.10 -23.67 -13.24
N SER A 66 -43.00 -23.38 -14.18
CA SER A 66 -42.66 -23.10 -15.57
C SER A 66 -42.52 -21.62 -15.95
N SER A 67 -41.75 -21.40 -17.02
CA SER A 67 -41.95 -20.37 -18.05
C SER A 67 -41.78 -18.90 -17.67
N GLY A 68 -40.76 -18.30 -18.30
CA GLY A 68 -40.51 -16.86 -18.37
C GLY A 68 -39.09 -16.67 -18.87
N ALA A 69 -38.87 -15.80 -19.85
CA ALA A 69 -37.51 -15.42 -20.23
C ALA A 69 -36.91 -14.63 -19.06
N THR A 70 -36.10 -15.28 -18.23
CA THR A 70 -35.44 -14.63 -17.11
C THR A 70 -34.56 -13.53 -17.67
N SER A 71 -34.86 -12.27 -17.31
CA SER A 71 -33.99 -11.15 -17.63
C SER A 71 -32.54 -11.49 -17.24
N THR A 72 -31.57 -11.01 -18.03
CA THR A 72 -30.14 -11.13 -17.70
C THR A 72 -29.85 -10.61 -16.29
N GLU A 73 -30.65 -9.65 -15.82
CA GLU A 73 -30.63 -9.05 -14.49
C GLU A 73 -31.06 -10.04 -13.38
N GLU A 74 -32.15 -10.82 -13.58
CA GLU A 74 -32.55 -11.86 -12.62
C GLU A 74 -31.52 -12.98 -12.49
N LEU A 75 -30.79 -13.25 -13.57
CA LEU A 75 -29.71 -14.24 -13.56
C LEU A 75 -28.48 -13.71 -12.82
N ALA A 76 -28.12 -12.45 -13.05
CA ALA A 76 -27.07 -11.75 -12.30
C ALA A 76 -27.36 -11.69 -10.80
N GLU A 77 -28.60 -11.38 -10.39
CA GLU A 77 -29.02 -11.41 -8.98
C GLU A 77 -28.86 -12.80 -8.34
N LYS A 78 -29.20 -13.87 -9.08
CA LYS A 78 -29.02 -15.26 -8.60
C LYS A 78 -27.54 -15.60 -8.40
N TYR A 79 -26.66 -15.19 -9.32
CA TYR A 79 -25.21 -15.36 -9.16
C TYR A 79 -24.65 -14.54 -7.99
N GLN A 80 -25.06 -13.28 -7.83
CA GLN A 80 -24.63 -12.42 -6.72
C GLN A 80 -25.09 -12.98 -5.35
N LYS A 81 -26.30 -13.55 -5.30
CA LYS A 81 -26.81 -14.24 -4.11
C LYS A 81 -26.05 -15.53 -3.82
N LEU A 82 -25.71 -16.32 -4.85
CA LEU A 82 -24.88 -17.51 -4.70
C LEU A 82 -23.45 -17.17 -4.22
N PHE A 83 -22.86 -16.09 -4.72
CA PHE A 83 -21.52 -15.62 -4.33
C PHE A 83 -21.49 -15.13 -2.87
N SER A 84 -22.50 -14.38 -2.42
CA SER A 84 -22.62 -13.95 -1.02
C SER A 84 -22.85 -15.12 -0.06
N GLU A 85 -23.64 -16.12 -0.46
CA GLU A 85 -23.80 -17.38 0.27
C GLU A 85 -22.50 -18.20 0.35
N PHE A 86 -21.78 -18.36 -0.77
CA PHE A 86 -20.47 -19.01 -0.80
C PHE A 86 -19.46 -18.29 0.12
N SER A 87 -19.44 -16.95 0.08
CA SER A 87 -18.58 -16.14 0.94
C SER A 87 -18.92 -16.31 2.43
N ARG A 88 -20.22 -16.39 2.78
CA ARG A 88 -20.71 -16.66 4.13
C ARG A 88 -20.29 -18.05 4.61
N ILE A 89 -20.45 -19.08 3.79
CA ILE A 89 -20.03 -20.46 4.10
C ILE A 89 -18.51 -20.54 4.26
N LYS A 90 -17.73 -19.87 3.40
CA LYS A 90 -16.26 -19.82 3.48
C LYS A 90 -15.79 -19.16 4.79
N ALA A 91 -16.46 -18.09 5.24
CA ALA A 91 -16.19 -17.46 6.52
C ALA A 91 -16.53 -18.39 7.70
N GLN A 92 -17.71 -19.02 7.70
CA GLN A 92 -18.11 -19.99 8.73
C GLN A 92 -17.16 -21.19 8.81
N HIS A 93 -16.76 -21.76 7.67
CA HIS A 93 -15.80 -22.85 7.60
C HIS A 93 -14.42 -22.44 8.16
N SER A 94 -13.96 -21.21 7.92
CA SER A 94 -12.72 -20.69 8.51
C SER A 94 -12.79 -20.63 10.04
N VAL A 95 -13.91 -20.12 10.59
CA VAL A 95 -14.16 -20.07 12.04
C VAL A 95 -14.24 -21.48 12.63
N LEU A 96 -15.01 -22.39 12.02
CA LEU A 96 -15.15 -23.77 12.49
C LEU A 96 -13.81 -24.51 12.44
N LYS A 97 -13.02 -24.36 11.37
CA LYS A 97 -11.66 -24.93 11.26
C LYS A 97 -10.70 -24.35 12.31
N LYS A 98 -10.92 -23.13 12.80
CA LYS A 98 -10.17 -22.54 13.93
C LYS A 98 -10.64 -23.11 15.27
N ALA A 99 -11.94 -23.28 15.46
CA ALA A 99 -12.52 -23.91 16.65
C ALA A 99 -12.09 -25.37 16.81
N VAL A 100 -12.21 -26.19 15.75
CA VAL A 100 -11.77 -27.60 15.74
C VAL A 100 -10.29 -27.73 16.07
N ARG A 101 -9.41 -26.89 15.51
CA ARG A 101 -7.98 -26.90 15.87
C ARG A 101 -7.72 -26.50 17.32
N LYS A 102 -8.48 -25.54 17.86
CA LYS A 102 -8.39 -25.18 19.29
C LYS A 102 -8.81 -26.37 20.15
N GLU A 103 -9.90 -27.05 19.80
CA GLU A 103 -10.42 -28.21 20.53
C GLU A 103 -9.48 -29.42 20.46
N GLN A 104 -8.82 -29.63 19.31
CA GLN A 104 -7.78 -30.66 19.16
C GLN A 104 -6.57 -30.39 20.09
N VAL A 105 -6.15 -29.14 20.22
CA VAL A 105 -5.05 -28.75 21.12
C VAL A 105 -5.46 -28.89 22.60
N THR A 106 -6.66 -28.47 22.99
CA THR A 106 -7.14 -28.65 24.38
C THR A 106 -7.31 -30.12 24.72
N ASN A 107 -7.86 -30.94 23.82
CA ASN A 107 -8.00 -32.38 24.03
C ASN A 107 -6.64 -33.10 24.16
N ALA A 108 -5.65 -32.74 23.34
CA ALA A 108 -4.29 -33.26 23.47
C ALA A 108 -3.67 -32.91 24.85
N SER A 109 -3.84 -31.67 25.31
CA SER A 109 -3.37 -31.23 26.62
C SER A 109 -4.07 -31.95 27.77
N LEU A 110 -5.39 -32.16 27.67
CA LEU A 110 -6.17 -32.91 28.67
C LEU A 110 -5.77 -34.39 28.69
N GLN A 111 -5.43 -34.97 27.54
CA GLN A 111 -4.96 -36.35 27.47
C GLN A 111 -3.58 -36.53 28.14
N GLU A 112 -2.70 -35.53 28.04
CA GLU A 112 -1.41 -35.50 28.73
C GLU A 112 -1.57 -35.29 30.26
N GLU A 113 -2.44 -34.37 30.68
CA GLU A 113 -2.78 -34.20 32.10
C GLU A 113 -3.38 -35.49 32.70
N CYS A 114 -4.31 -36.14 31.97
CA CYS A 114 -4.91 -37.40 32.41
C CYS A 114 -3.87 -38.51 32.60
N LYS A 115 -2.93 -38.69 31.65
CA LYS A 115 -1.80 -39.63 31.79
C LYS A 115 -0.92 -39.30 33.00
N THR A 116 -0.66 -38.02 33.25
CA THR A 116 0.12 -37.56 34.40
C THR A 116 -0.60 -37.88 35.72
N LYS A 117 -1.92 -37.62 35.79
CA LYS A 117 -2.76 -37.97 36.95
C LYS A 117 -2.89 -39.47 37.17
N GLU A 118 -2.96 -40.28 36.11
CA GLU A 118 -2.88 -41.74 36.22
C GLU A 118 -1.54 -42.20 36.79
N GLN A 119 -0.43 -41.57 36.39
CA GLN A 119 0.89 -41.89 36.92
C GLN A 119 1.04 -41.50 38.41
N GLU A 120 0.58 -40.31 38.80
CA GLU A 120 0.49 -39.87 40.20
C GLU A 120 -0.39 -40.79 41.06
N LEU A 121 -1.51 -41.27 40.51
CA LEU A 121 -2.40 -42.21 41.18
C LEU A 121 -1.73 -43.58 41.39
N ARG A 122 -1.01 -44.08 40.38
CA ARG A 122 -0.26 -45.35 40.47
C ARG A 122 0.85 -45.28 41.52
N THR A 123 1.60 -44.17 41.59
CA THR A 123 2.64 -44.01 42.64
C THR A 123 2.03 -43.85 44.03
N SER A 124 0.91 -43.14 44.15
CA SER A 124 0.17 -43.01 45.42
C SER A 124 -0.38 -44.36 45.92
N LEU A 125 -0.90 -45.20 45.01
CA LEU A 125 -1.32 -46.57 45.34
C LEU A 125 -0.15 -47.43 45.84
N GLN A 126 1.01 -47.38 45.16
CA GLN A 126 2.22 -48.08 45.61
C GLN A 126 2.70 -47.63 47.00
N GLN A 127 2.59 -46.33 47.30
CA GLN A 127 2.90 -45.80 48.64
C GLN A 127 1.90 -46.30 49.69
N LEU A 128 0.61 -46.39 49.35
CA LEU A 128 -0.43 -46.92 50.22
C LEU A 128 -0.21 -48.41 50.51
N ASP A 129 0.12 -49.22 49.50
CA ASP A 129 0.46 -50.64 49.65
C ASP A 129 1.69 -50.84 50.54
N LEU A 130 2.74 -50.05 50.34
CA LEU A 130 3.95 -50.08 51.18
C LEU A 130 3.64 -49.69 52.64
N LEU A 131 2.82 -48.66 52.85
CA LEU A 131 2.39 -48.22 54.17
C LEU A 131 1.51 -49.27 54.85
N ASN A 132 0.61 -49.92 54.10
CA ASN A 132 -0.21 -51.01 54.60
C ASN A 132 0.65 -52.22 55.01
N PHE A 133 1.63 -52.62 54.19
CA PHE A 133 2.60 -53.67 54.54
C PHE A 133 3.41 -53.32 55.80
N HIS A 134 3.82 -52.07 55.95
CA HIS A 134 4.48 -51.61 57.18
C HIS A 134 3.55 -51.66 58.40
N ASN A 135 2.31 -51.22 58.27
CA ASN A 135 1.31 -51.28 59.33
C ASN A 135 1.00 -52.73 59.72
N GLU A 136 0.82 -53.64 58.77
CA GLU A 136 0.67 -55.08 59.04
C GLU A 136 1.87 -55.66 59.80
N ARG A 137 3.09 -55.35 59.36
CA ARG A 137 4.31 -55.85 60.02
C ARG A 137 4.45 -55.31 61.45
N LEU A 138 4.14 -54.03 61.66
CA LEU A 138 4.11 -53.42 62.99
C LEU A 138 3.01 -54.05 63.86
N THR A 139 1.83 -54.28 63.31
CA THR A 139 0.69 -54.92 64.00
C THR A 139 1.04 -56.33 64.44
N LYS A 140 1.60 -57.15 63.53
CA LYS A 140 2.11 -58.50 63.84
C LYS A 140 3.19 -58.46 64.94
N ARG A 141 4.11 -57.49 64.89
CA ARG A 141 5.15 -57.32 65.93
C ARG A 141 4.56 -56.87 67.28
N ILE A 142 3.57 -55.99 67.29
CA ILE A 142 2.85 -55.55 68.50
C ILE A 142 2.11 -56.75 69.12
N GLN A 143 1.40 -57.54 68.30
CA GLN A 143 0.73 -58.75 68.73
C GLN A 143 1.73 -59.73 69.37
N SER A 144 2.83 -60.07 68.68
CA SER A 144 3.85 -60.96 69.25
C SER A 144 4.50 -60.41 70.53
N LEU A 145 4.64 -59.09 70.67
CA LEU A 145 5.12 -58.46 71.90
C LEU A 145 4.09 -58.58 73.03
N GLN A 146 2.80 -58.37 72.75
CA GLN A 146 1.70 -58.56 73.71
C GLN A 146 1.56 -60.02 74.14
N ASP A 147 1.63 -60.96 73.19
CA ASP A 147 1.63 -62.41 73.45
C ASP A 147 2.82 -62.79 74.36
N SER A 148 4.02 -62.27 74.06
CA SER A 148 5.23 -62.50 74.86
C SER A 148 5.21 -61.79 76.23
N GLY A 149 4.48 -60.68 76.34
CA GLY A 149 4.27 -59.94 77.59
C GLY A 149 3.32 -60.68 78.53
N ASN A 150 2.21 -61.18 77.97
CA ASN A 150 1.26 -62.03 78.69
C ASN A 150 1.90 -63.37 79.11
N ALA A 151 2.77 -63.95 78.27
CA ALA A 151 3.54 -65.14 78.63
C ALA A 151 4.57 -64.90 79.76
N LYS A 152 5.03 -63.66 79.97
CA LYS A 152 6.05 -63.31 80.98
C LYS A 152 5.52 -62.99 82.37
N LEU A 153 4.21 -63.13 82.60
CA LEU A 153 3.64 -63.15 83.96
C LEU A 153 3.73 -64.52 84.64
N SER A 154 4.34 -65.52 84.00
CA SER A 154 4.55 -66.86 84.56
C SER A 154 6.02 -67.10 84.94
N THR A 155 6.27 -67.19 86.25
CA THR A 155 7.36 -67.96 86.91
C THR A 155 8.81 -67.48 86.69
N GLY A 156 9.50 -67.12 87.78
CA GLY A 156 10.92 -66.70 87.77
C GLY A 156 11.93 -67.83 87.98
N TRP A 157 13.23 -67.50 87.90
CA TRP A 157 14.35 -68.33 88.36
C TRP A 157 15.39 -67.50 89.14
N LEU A 158 16.05 -68.16 90.10
CA LEU A 158 16.82 -67.65 91.23
C LEU A 158 18.14 -66.90 90.93
N LEU A 159 18.53 -66.06 91.90
CA LEU A 159 19.91 -65.60 92.17
C LEU A 159 20.84 -66.79 92.51
N GLY A 160 22.09 -66.77 92.04
CA GLY A 160 23.07 -67.80 92.41
C GLY A 160 24.56 -67.60 92.06
N SER A 161 24.97 -66.52 91.37
CA SER A 161 26.39 -66.30 90.99
C SER A 161 26.81 -64.82 90.97
N THR A 162 26.19 -64.01 91.83
CA THR A 162 26.04 -62.56 91.60
C THR A 162 27.34 -61.76 91.46
N LYS A 163 28.37 -61.95 92.29
CA LYS A 163 29.51 -60.98 92.30
C LYS A 163 30.32 -60.93 91.00
N LYS A 164 30.79 -62.08 90.50
CA LYS A 164 31.63 -62.16 89.28
C LYS A 164 30.82 -61.90 88.01
N GLU A 165 29.52 -62.22 88.06
CA GLU A 165 28.58 -61.95 86.98
C GLU A 165 28.18 -60.47 86.93
N ILE A 166 27.98 -59.81 88.07
CA ILE A 166 27.82 -58.35 88.19
C ILE A 166 29.07 -57.62 87.68
N GLU A 167 30.29 -58.06 88.01
CA GLU A 167 31.52 -57.45 87.44
C GLU A 167 31.58 -57.60 85.92
N LYS A 168 31.27 -58.79 85.38
CA LYS A 168 31.22 -59.02 83.93
C LYS A 168 30.12 -58.17 83.25
N LEU A 169 28.95 -58.04 83.88
CA LEU A 169 27.86 -57.19 83.41
C LEU A 169 28.24 -55.70 83.50
N LYS A 170 28.96 -55.26 84.53
CA LYS A 170 29.46 -53.88 84.68
C LYS A 170 30.50 -53.55 83.62
N ALA A 171 31.48 -54.41 83.39
CA ALA A 171 32.45 -54.23 82.30
C ALA A 171 31.77 -54.23 80.92
N SER A 172 30.78 -55.11 80.70
CA SER A 172 29.98 -55.12 79.47
C SER A 172 29.09 -53.87 79.33
N LEU A 173 28.60 -53.31 80.44
CA LEU A 173 27.81 -52.08 80.47
C LEU A 173 28.69 -50.86 80.19
N GLU A 174 29.88 -50.78 80.77
CA GLU A 174 30.85 -49.71 80.52
C GLU A 174 31.34 -49.73 79.06
N ALA A 175 31.72 -50.90 78.52
CA ALA A 175 32.07 -51.04 77.10
C ALA A 175 30.92 -50.65 76.16
N ARG A 176 29.68 -51.02 76.49
CA ARG A 176 28.48 -50.62 75.74
C ARG A 176 28.17 -49.13 75.89
N SER A 177 28.43 -48.55 77.06
CA SER A 177 28.25 -47.11 77.31
C SER A 177 29.22 -46.29 76.47
N ILE A 178 30.49 -46.73 76.37
CA ILE A 178 31.51 -46.06 75.55
C ILE A 178 31.14 -46.13 74.05
N ASP A 179 30.72 -47.29 73.54
CA ASP A 179 30.26 -47.41 72.15
C ASP A 179 28.97 -46.62 71.88
N LEU A 180 28.06 -46.52 72.87
CA LEU A 180 26.87 -45.67 72.77
C LEU A 180 27.25 -44.19 72.69
N THR A 181 28.11 -43.71 73.58
CA THR A 181 28.60 -42.31 73.57
C THR A 181 29.28 -41.99 72.24
N ARG A 182 30.19 -42.85 71.77
CA ARG A 182 30.86 -42.70 70.47
C ARG A 182 29.86 -42.63 69.31
N LYS A 183 28.80 -43.46 69.33
CA LYS A 183 27.73 -43.43 68.33
C LYS A 183 26.84 -42.19 68.42
N ILE A 184 26.67 -41.60 69.61
CA ILE A 184 25.94 -40.33 69.77
C ILE A 184 26.78 -39.19 69.18
N GLU A 185 28.08 -39.13 69.49
CA GLU A 185 29.02 -38.14 68.93
C GLU A 185 29.13 -38.27 67.40
N GLU A 186 29.19 -39.49 66.87
CA GLU A 186 29.22 -39.78 65.43
C GLU A 186 27.92 -39.32 64.74
N ASN A 187 26.75 -39.59 65.33
CA ASN A 187 25.47 -39.08 64.81
C ASN A 187 25.39 -37.54 64.89
N GLU A 188 25.88 -36.91 65.97
CA GLU A 188 25.89 -35.45 66.09
C GLU A 188 26.75 -34.81 64.99
N LYS A 189 27.91 -35.40 64.67
CA LYS A 189 28.75 -34.97 63.55
C LYS A 189 28.05 -35.16 62.20
N LEU A 190 27.45 -36.32 61.95
CA LEU A 190 26.70 -36.59 60.72
C LEU A 190 25.50 -35.64 60.56
N HIS A 191 24.81 -35.28 61.65
CA HIS A 191 23.73 -34.29 61.61
C HIS A 191 24.23 -32.88 61.25
N LYS A 192 25.42 -32.47 61.71
CA LYS A 192 26.04 -31.19 61.32
C LYS A 192 26.41 -31.19 59.83
N GLU A 193 27.11 -32.22 59.37
CA GLU A 193 27.50 -32.37 57.95
C GLU A 193 26.27 -32.42 57.03
N LEU A 194 25.23 -33.17 57.41
CA LEU A 194 23.98 -33.24 56.64
C LEU A 194 23.22 -31.91 56.64
N TYR A 195 23.24 -31.16 57.74
CA TYR A 195 22.65 -29.81 57.79
C TYR A 195 23.41 -28.82 56.89
N GLU A 196 24.74 -28.82 56.93
CA GLU A 196 25.59 -27.97 56.08
C GLU A 196 25.38 -28.28 54.58
N VAL A 197 25.42 -29.56 54.19
CA VAL A 197 25.17 -29.98 52.80
C VAL A 197 23.75 -29.63 52.36
N ASN A 198 22.74 -29.85 53.21
CA ASN A 198 21.36 -29.50 52.88
C ASN A 198 21.14 -27.97 52.76
N SER A 199 21.84 -27.18 53.59
CA SER A 199 21.84 -25.72 53.51
C SER A 199 22.43 -25.23 52.18
N LEU A 200 23.63 -25.73 51.81
CA LEU A 200 24.28 -25.40 50.54
C LEU A 200 23.45 -25.84 49.33
N TYR A 201 22.87 -27.04 49.38
CA TYR A 201 21.96 -27.53 48.33
C TYR A 201 20.73 -26.62 48.19
N THR A 202 20.09 -26.25 49.30
CA THR A 202 18.93 -25.34 49.31
C THR A 202 19.30 -23.97 48.74
N GLN A 203 20.45 -23.42 49.11
CA GLN A 203 20.95 -22.15 48.54
C GLN A 203 21.16 -22.25 47.03
N HIS A 204 21.78 -23.35 46.54
CA HIS A 204 22.01 -23.55 45.11
C HIS A 204 20.69 -23.71 44.33
N VAL A 205 19.72 -24.46 44.87
CA VAL A 205 18.36 -24.58 44.29
C VAL A 205 17.68 -23.21 44.20
N ASN A 206 17.74 -22.39 45.25
CA ASN A 206 17.15 -21.05 45.24
C ASN A 206 17.80 -20.13 44.19
N VAL A 207 19.13 -20.17 44.04
CA VAL A 207 19.85 -19.42 42.99
C VAL A 207 19.43 -19.88 41.59
N LEU A 208 19.35 -21.19 41.35
CA LEU A 208 18.90 -21.72 40.08
C LEU A 208 17.44 -21.34 39.77
N GLN A 209 16.54 -21.40 40.75
CA GLN A 209 15.14 -20.98 40.61
C GLN A 209 15.04 -19.47 40.29
N SER A 210 15.83 -18.63 40.95
CA SER A 210 15.91 -17.18 40.64
C SER A 210 16.39 -16.95 39.19
N ASN A 211 17.43 -17.67 38.77
CA ASN A 211 17.96 -17.56 37.40
C ASN A 211 16.96 -18.04 36.35
N ILE A 212 16.20 -19.10 36.62
CA ILE A 212 15.13 -19.59 35.74
C ILE A 212 14.05 -18.52 35.60
N SER A 213 13.54 -17.97 36.72
CA SER A 213 12.51 -16.93 36.70
C SER A 213 12.97 -15.66 35.96
N GLU A 214 14.24 -15.26 36.12
CA GLU A 214 14.81 -14.15 35.35
C GLU A 214 14.88 -14.43 33.84
N LEU A 215 15.25 -15.66 33.45
CA LEU A 215 15.34 -16.05 32.04
C LEU A 215 13.96 -16.18 31.40
N GLU A 216 12.96 -16.68 32.14
CA GLU A 216 11.56 -16.72 31.72
C GLU A 216 11.01 -15.32 31.49
N LYS A 217 11.23 -14.39 32.44
CA LYS A 217 10.85 -12.97 32.28
C LYS A 217 11.52 -12.32 31.07
N LYS A 218 12.83 -12.53 30.88
CA LYS A 218 13.57 -12.01 29.70
C LYS A 218 13.04 -12.61 28.39
N LYS A 219 12.65 -13.89 28.37
CA LYS A 219 12.01 -14.54 27.22
C LYS A 219 10.67 -13.90 26.88
N GLU A 220 9.82 -13.65 27.87
CA GLU A 220 8.54 -12.96 27.68
C GLU A 220 8.71 -11.52 27.18
N GLU A 221 9.64 -10.76 27.77
CA GLU A 221 9.98 -9.40 27.32
C GLU A 221 10.46 -9.37 25.85
N LEU A 222 11.35 -10.30 25.47
CA LEU A 222 11.82 -10.43 24.08
C LEU A 222 10.71 -10.88 23.12
N GLN A 223 9.81 -11.76 23.54
CA GLN A 223 8.68 -12.21 22.73
C GLN A 223 7.65 -11.09 22.50
N LEU A 224 7.43 -10.24 23.50
CA LEU A 224 6.58 -9.05 23.38
C LEU A 224 7.19 -8.03 22.43
N GLU A 225 8.49 -7.71 22.56
CA GLU A 225 9.16 -6.75 21.68
C GLU A 225 9.27 -7.27 20.23
N LEU A 226 9.50 -8.58 20.03
CA LEU A 226 9.45 -9.22 18.71
C LEU A 226 8.06 -9.06 18.08
N THR A 227 6.99 -9.32 18.84
CA THR A 227 5.60 -9.17 18.37
C THR A 227 5.31 -7.71 18.00
N ARG A 228 5.74 -6.76 18.85
CA ARG A 228 5.59 -5.31 18.60
C ARG A 228 6.33 -4.87 17.33
N SER A 229 7.57 -5.33 17.16
CA SER A 229 8.37 -5.02 15.96
C SER A 229 7.77 -5.61 14.70
N TYR A 230 7.20 -6.82 14.77
CA TYR A 230 6.50 -7.46 13.65
C TYR A 230 5.27 -6.65 13.25
N MET A 231 4.40 -6.30 14.21
CA MET A 231 3.20 -5.47 13.97
C MET A 231 3.54 -4.12 13.33
N ALA A 232 4.57 -3.42 13.83
CA ALA A 232 5.02 -2.15 13.26
C ALA A 232 5.59 -2.30 11.84
N SER A 233 6.27 -3.41 11.55
CA SER A 233 6.76 -3.72 10.20
C SER A 233 5.62 -4.08 9.23
N GLU A 234 4.58 -4.77 9.71
CA GLU A 234 3.40 -5.11 8.92
C GLU A 234 2.56 -3.87 8.60
N GLU A 235 2.40 -2.96 9.58
CA GLU A 235 1.79 -1.64 9.38
C GLU A 235 2.55 -0.83 8.33
N ALA A 236 3.87 -0.70 8.45
CA ALA A 236 4.70 0.02 7.48
C ALA A 236 4.69 -0.61 6.07
N LEU A 237 4.58 -1.94 5.97
CA LEU A 237 4.37 -2.62 4.69
C LEU A 237 2.97 -2.35 4.11
N SER A 238 1.95 -2.21 4.95
CA SER A 238 0.59 -1.89 4.51
C SER A 238 0.48 -0.45 3.98
N THR A 239 1.13 0.52 4.62
CA THR A 239 1.17 1.92 4.16
C THR A 239 1.95 2.05 2.86
N MET A 240 3.16 1.47 2.76
CA MET A 240 3.93 1.49 1.51
C MET A 240 3.19 0.82 0.34
N ARG A 241 2.41 -0.25 0.59
CA ARG A 241 1.57 -0.87 -0.45
C ARG A 241 0.42 0.03 -0.91
N LEU A 242 -0.17 0.81 0.00
CA LEU A 242 -1.21 1.78 -0.32
C LEU A 242 -0.63 2.95 -1.13
N GLU A 243 0.47 3.54 -0.65
CA GLU A 243 1.22 4.62 -1.34
C GLU A 243 1.68 4.17 -2.73
N LYS A 244 2.20 2.95 -2.86
CA LYS A 244 2.58 2.35 -4.15
C LYS A 244 1.38 2.34 -5.12
N ARG A 245 0.22 1.82 -4.70
CA ARG A 245 -0.98 1.77 -5.55
C ARG A 245 -1.44 3.18 -5.96
N GLU A 246 -1.39 4.14 -5.04
CA GLU A 246 -1.75 5.53 -5.32
C GLU A 246 -0.82 6.17 -6.37
N VAL A 247 0.49 5.90 -6.28
CA VAL A 247 1.49 6.33 -7.27
C VAL A 247 1.28 5.63 -8.62
N GLU A 248 0.97 4.34 -8.64
CA GLU A 248 0.65 3.60 -9.88
C GLU A 248 -0.59 4.16 -10.58
N VAL A 249 -1.67 4.46 -9.84
CA VAL A 249 -2.88 5.10 -10.39
C VAL A 249 -2.57 6.49 -10.96
N LYS A 250 -1.78 7.31 -10.25
CA LYS A 250 -1.33 8.62 -10.73
C LYS A 250 -0.43 8.51 -11.97
N LEU A 251 0.40 7.47 -12.07
CA LEU A 251 1.25 7.21 -13.22
C LEU A 251 0.41 6.84 -14.46
N GLU A 252 -0.61 5.99 -14.32
CA GLU A 252 -1.49 5.66 -15.46
C GLU A 252 -2.37 6.83 -15.90
N GLU A 253 -2.92 7.63 -14.98
CA GLU A 253 -3.68 8.83 -15.39
C GLU A 253 -2.78 9.88 -16.06
N THR A 254 -1.54 10.08 -15.60
CA THR A 254 -0.61 10.99 -16.28
C THR A 254 -0.14 10.48 -17.64
N LYS A 255 0.05 9.15 -17.81
CA LYS A 255 0.26 8.53 -19.14
C LYS A 255 -0.93 8.74 -20.06
N ARG A 256 -2.16 8.53 -19.57
CA ARG A 256 -3.40 8.72 -20.35
C ARG A 256 -3.58 10.18 -20.78
N GLN A 257 -3.29 11.13 -19.89
CA GLN A 257 -3.27 12.56 -20.21
C GLN A 257 -2.21 12.88 -21.27
N LEU A 258 -0.99 12.35 -21.13
CA LEU A 258 0.08 12.53 -22.13
C LEU A 258 -0.33 12.01 -23.52
N GLN A 259 -0.93 10.82 -23.58
CA GLN A 259 -1.46 10.25 -24.83
C GLN A 259 -2.54 11.16 -25.45
N LEU A 260 -3.49 11.66 -24.66
CA LEU A 260 -4.52 12.60 -25.11
C LEU A 260 -3.90 13.90 -25.66
N THR A 261 -2.90 14.46 -24.97
CA THR A 261 -2.22 15.69 -25.43
C THR A 261 -1.40 15.47 -26.69
N ASN A 262 -0.78 14.29 -26.86
CA ASN A 262 -0.05 13.94 -28.08
C ASN A 262 -1.00 13.80 -29.27
N ALA A 263 -2.12 13.09 -29.12
CA ALA A 263 -3.13 12.96 -30.17
C ALA A 263 -3.76 14.31 -30.57
N LEU A 264 -3.95 15.22 -29.61
CA LEU A 264 -4.39 16.58 -29.90
C LEU A 264 -3.32 17.40 -30.63
N MET A 265 -2.05 17.24 -30.26
CA MET A 265 -0.91 17.89 -30.92
C MET A 265 -0.76 17.42 -32.37
N GLU A 266 -0.81 16.12 -32.61
CA GLU A 266 -0.76 15.49 -33.94
C GLU A 266 -1.92 15.96 -34.83
N LYS A 267 -3.15 16.02 -34.29
CA LYS A 267 -4.30 16.58 -35.00
C LYS A 267 -4.13 18.07 -35.34
N ASN A 268 -3.55 18.85 -34.44
CA ASN A 268 -3.28 20.27 -34.69
C ASN A 268 -2.15 20.46 -35.73
N GLU A 269 -1.11 19.63 -35.70
CA GLU A 269 -0.03 19.62 -36.69
C GLU A 269 -0.56 19.25 -38.09
N GLN A 270 -1.42 18.24 -38.18
CA GLN A 270 -2.08 17.88 -39.43
C GLN A 270 -2.96 19.03 -39.96
N LYS A 271 -3.79 19.65 -39.11
CA LYS A 271 -4.62 20.79 -39.52
C LYS A 271 -3.78 21.99 -39.97
N LEU A 272 -2.70 22.29 -39.27
CA LEU A 272 -1.79 23.38 -39.64
C LEU A 272 -1.17 23.13 -41.02
N LYS A 273 -0.83 21.88 -41.33
CA LYS A 273 -0.32 21.47 -42.64
C LYS A 273 -1.38 21.57 -43.75
N GLU A 274 -2.63 21.19 -43.45
CA GLU A 274 -3.77 21.37 -44.35
C GLU A 274 -4.02 22.87 -44.64
N ASP A 275 -4.02 23.72 -43.61
CA ASP A 275 -4.16 25.17 -43.74
C ASP A 275 -2.99 25.80 -44.54
N ASP A 276 -1.73 25.37 -44.30
CA ASP A 276 -0.53 25.78 -45.05
C ASP A 276 -0.58 25.39 -46.54
N ASP A 277 -1.11 24.20 -46.86
CA ASP A 277 -1.24 23.71 -48.23
C ASP A 277 -2.36 24.44 -48.99
N VAL A 278 -3.46 24.80 -48.32
CA VAL A 278 -4.50 25.70 -48.85
C VAL A 278 -3.92 27.09 -49.14
N LEU A 279 -3.22 27.70 -48.17
CA LEU A 279 -2.58 29.00 -48.34
C LEU A 279 -1.54 29.00 -49.47
N ARG A 280 -0.75 27.93 -49.62
CA ARG A 280 0.15 27.75 -50.77
C ARG A 280 -0.60 27.67 -52.10
N ALA A 281 -1.74 26.98 -52.15
CA ALA A 281 -2.56 26.89 -53.36
C ALA A 281 -3.16 28.25 -53.75
N GLU A 282 -3.73 29.00 -52.79
CA GLU A 282 -4.27 30.34 -53.00
C GLU A 282 -3.18 31.33 -53.44
N LEU A 283 -2.03 31.33 -52.78
CA LEU A 283 -0.89 32.20 -53.10
C LEU A 283 -0.33 31.90 -54.50
N ASN A 284 -0.29 30.64 -54.91
CA ASN A 284 0.06 30.26 -56.28
C ASN A 284 -1.00 30.71 -57.30
N ALA A 285 -2.29 30.57 -57.01
CA ALA A 285 -3.36 31.05 -57.88
C ALA A 285 -3.35 32.58 -58.03
N LEU A 286 -3.09 33.32 -56.95
CA LEU A 286 -2.89 34.77 -56.96
C LEU A 286 -1.66 35.18 -57.77
N ARG A 287 -0.52 34.49 -57.60
CA ARG A 287 0.69 34.70 -58.42
C ARG A 287 0.42 34.51 -59.92
N GLN A 288 -0.28 33.44 -60.30
CA GLN A 288 -0.68 33.19 -61.70
C GLN A 288 -1.62 34.28 -62.24
N THR A 289 -2.60 34.69 -61.43
CA THR A 289 -3.54 35.76 -61.80
C THR A 289 -2.82 37.11 -61.98
N LEU A 290 -1.84 37.43 -61.12
CA LEU A 290 -0.99 38.61 -61.24
C LEU A 290 -0.10 38.59 -62.48
N LEU A 291 0.53 37.45 -62.79
CA LEU A 291 1.32 37.25 -64.01
C LEU A 291 0.50 37.51 -65.27
N ILE A 292 -0.74 36.98 -65.32
CA ILE A 292 -1.67 37.19 -66.43
C ILE A 292 -2.11 38.67 -66.52
N ASN A 293 -2.57 39.26 -65.41
CA ASN A 293 -3.17 40.60 -65.41
C ASN A 293 -2.16 41.74 -65.61
N LEU A 294 -0.89 41.57 -65.20
CA LEU A 294 0.14 42.60 -65.38
C LEU A 294 0.82 42.53 -66.77
N GLY A 295 0.53 41.50 -67.58
CA GLY A 295 1.21 41.30 -68.87
C GLY A 295 2.71 41.03 -68.73
N LEU A 296 3.18 40.63 -67.53
CA LEU A 296 4.59 40.44 -67.20
C LEU A 296 5.09 39.07 -67.68
N ALA A 297 5.13 38.92 -69.00
CA ALA A 297 5.96 37.92 -69.66
C ALA A 297 7.44 38.37 -69.80
N ASP A 298 7.81 39.56 -69.28
CA ASP A 298 9.12 40.17 -69.42
C ASP A 298 9.87 40.26 -68.07
N GLY A 299 11.16 39.94 -68.09
CA GLY A 299 11.86 39.29 -66.97
C GLY A 299 12.26 40.18 -65.78
N ALA A 300 12.17 41.51 -65.90
CA ALA A 300 12.82 42.44 -64.97
C ALA A 300 12.22 42.48 -63.55
N GLN A 301 10.93 42.18 -63.38
CA GLN A 301 10.29 42.14 -62.04
C GLN A 301 10.35 40.76 -61.39
N SER A 302 10.46 39.68 -62.17
CA SER A 302 10.55 38.31 -61.64
C SER A 302 11.83 38.09 -60.84
N GLU A 303 12.94 38.72 -61.23
CA GLU A 303 14.24 38.49 -60.62
C GLU A 303 14.38 39.14 -59.23
N GLN A 304 13.84 40.36 -59.03
CA GLN A 304 13.77 40.97 -57.69
C GLN A 304 12.85 40.18 -56.74
N LEU A 305 11.77 39.61 -57.26
CA LEU A 305 10.83 38.80 -56.48
C LEU A 305 11.43 37.43 -56.11
N ASN A 306 12.20 36.81 -57.02
CA ASN A 306 12.96 35.59 -56.74
C ASN A 306 14.06 35.83 -55.71
N ILE A 307 14.85 36.91 -55.80
CA ILE A 307 15.88 37.25 -54.81
C ILE A 307 15.27 37.50 -53.42
N LEU A 308 14.08 38.12 -53.35
CA LEU A 308 13.34 38.29 -52.10
C LEU A 308 12.77 36.96 -51.56
N SER A 309 12.29 36.07 -52.43
CA SER A 309 11.86 34.72 -52.02
C SER A 309 13.05 33.93 -51.48
N GLU A 310 14.13 33.81 -52.24
CA GLU A 310 15.35 33.08 -51.86
C GLU A 310 15.92 33.59 -50.53
N LYS A 311 15.91 34.91 -50.32
CA LYS A 311 16.34 35.47 -49.03
C LYS A 311 15.38 35.11 -47.88
N MET A 312 14.07 35.21 -48.09
CA MET A 312 13.05 34.80 -47.10
C MET A 312 13.14 33.31 -46.77
N ASP A 313 13.38 32.49 -47.79
CA ASP A 313 13.58 31.05 -47.68
C ASP A 313 14.88 30.74 -46.91
N THR A 314 15.97 31.48 -47.12
CA THR A 314 17.20 31.31 -46.30
C THR A 314 17.01 31.71 -44.85
N GLU A 315 16.36 32.85 -44.56
CA GLU A 315 16.09 33.30 -43.18
C GLU A 315 15.13 32.34 -42.44
N SER A 316 14.12 31.82 -43.14
CA SER A 316 13.20 30.79 -42.63
C SER A 316 13.94 29.47 -42.34
N ASN A 317 14.78 29.00 -43.27
CA ASN A 317 15.59 27.79 -43.07
C ASN A 317 16.57 27.93 -41.89
N GLU A 318 17.20 29.10 -41.71
CA GLU A 318 18.12 29.34 -40.57
C GLU A 318 17.38 29.32 -39.22
N ILE A 319 16.12 29.76 -39.17
CA ILE A 319 15.25 29.65 -37.99
C ILE A 319 14.87 28.18 -37.75
N ILE A 320 14.45 27.45 -38.79
CA ILE A 320 14.11 26.01 -38.72
C ILE A 320 15.30 25.18 -38.23
N GLU A 321 16.50 25.46 -38.73
CA GLU A 321 17.74 24.79 -38.29
C GLU A 321 18.09 25.12 -36.84
N SER A 322 17.90 26.38 -36.42
CA SER A 322 18.04 26.79 -35.01
C SER A 322 17.06 26.05 -34.09
N PHE A 323 15.81 25.84 -34.52
CA PHE A 323 14.81 25.04 -33.82
C PHE A 323 15.20 23.55 -33.73
N LYS A 324 15.69 22.95 -34.82
CA LYS A 324 16.18 21.56 -34.84
C LYS A 324 17.36 21.37 -33.88
N TYR A 325 18.29 22.33 -33.84
CA TYR A 325 19.42 22.31 -32.91
C TYR A 325 18.98 22.43 -31.45
N LEU A 326 18.01 23.30 -31.14
CA LEU A 326 17.40 23.39 -29.82
C LEU A 326 16.71 22.08 -29.41
N GLN A 327 15.93 21.46 -30.30
CA GLN A 327 15.25 20.19 -30.05
C GLN A 327 16.25 19.05 -29.77
N HIS A 328 17.35 18.98 -30.53
CA HIS A 328 18.43 18.02 -30.29
C HIS A 328 19.10 18.27 -28.93
N SER A 329 19.44 19.51 -28.61
CA SER A 329 20.01 19.89 -27.31
C SER A 329 19.09 19.57 -26.12
N THR A 330 17.76 19.70 -26.27
CA THR A 330 16.79 19.28 -25.25
C THR A 330 16.76 17.76 -25.09
N ARG A 331 16.89 16.99 -26.18
CA ARG A 331 16.95 15.52 -26.13
C ARG A 331 18.18 15.04 -25.36
N GLU A 332 19.35 15.64 -25.60
CA GLU A 332 20.59 15.33 -24.86
C GLU A 332 20.50 15.69 -23.37
N TYR A 333 19.84 16.81 -23.02
CA TYR A 333 19.54 17.17 -21.63
C TYR A 333 18.65 16.12 -20.94
N LEU A 334 17.57 15.68 -21.59
CA LEU A 334 16.66 14.67 -21.07
C LEU A 334 17.29 13.28 -20.97
N ASN A 335 18.16 12.90 -21.92
CA ASN A 335 18.95 11.68 -21.85
C ASN A 335 19.92 11.72 -20.66
N SER A 336 20.59 12.85 -20.44
CA SER A 336 21.48 13.06 -19.29
C SER A 336 20.78 12.96 -17.93
N LEU A 337 19.47 13.20 -17.88
CA LEU A 337 18.61 13.01 -16.70
C LEU A 337 18.11 11.57 -16.50
N LYS A 338 18.17 10.75 -17.55
CA LYS A 338 17.64 9.38 -17.59
C LYS A 338 18.70 8.31 -17.32
N GLU A 339 19.96 8.61 -17.60
CA GLU A 339 21.08 7.76 -17.21
C GLU A 339 21.28 7.74 -15.69
N ASN A 340 21.68 6.59 -15.13
CA ASN A 340 22.15 6.46 -13.75
C ASN A 340 23.69 6.57 -13.73
N PRO A 341 24.29 7.74 -13.50
CA PRO A 341 25.74 7.83 -13.28
C PRO A 341 26.11 7.31 -11.89
N ASP A 342 27.33 6.77 -11.77
CA ASP A 342 27.87 6.21 -10.53
C ASP A 342 28.01 7.22 -9.37
N SER A 343 27.83 8.52 -9.65
CA SER A 343 27.88 9.60 -8.65
C SER A 343 26.89 10.72 -8.93
N SER A 344 26.14 11.11 -7.88
CA SER A 344 25.23 12.27 -7.89
C SER A 344 25.93 13.60 -8.24
N TYR A 345 27.25 13.70 -8.01
CA TYR A 345 28.02 14.89 -8.37
C TYR A 345 28.16 15.04 -9.89
N GLU A 346 28.40 13.92 -10.59
CA GLU A 346 28.59 13.93 -12.04
C GLU A 346 27.28 14.29 -12.76
N LEU A 347 26.15 13.74 -12.32
CA LEU A 347 24.81 14.11 -12.79
C LEU A 347 24.60 15.63 -12.71
N SER A 348 24.95 16.23 -11.57
CA SER A 348 24.78 17.68 -11.35
C SER A 348 25.57 18.53 -12.34
N ILE A 349 26.78 18.09 -12.74
CA ILE A 349 27.61 18.78 -13.73
C ILE A 349 27.01 18.63 -15.14
N ARG A 350 26.62 17.42 -15.54
CA ARG A 350 26.02 17.18 -16.87
C ARG A 350 24.73 17.99 -17.04
N VAL A 351 23.82 17.91 -16.06
CA VAL A 351 22.55 18.66 -16.03
C VAL A 351 22.80 20.17 -16.07
N LYS A 352 23.76 20.70 -15.29
CA LYS A 352 24.11 22.13 -15.31
C LYS A 352 24.65 22.57 -16.68
N ASN A 353 25.55 21.81 -17.27
CA ASN A 353 26.14 22.15 -18.57
C ASN A 353 25.09 22.13 -19.69
N ALA A 354 24.28 21.08 -19.78
CA ALA A 354 23.25 20.96 -20.80
C ALA A 354 22.10 21.99 -20.60
N SER A 355 21.74 22.32 -19.35
CA SER A 355 20.82 23.43 -19.04
C SER A 355 21.35 24.78 -19.55
N GLN A 356 22.65 25.06 -19.36
CA GLN A 356 23.27 26.29 -19.86
C GLN A 356 23.39 26.35 -21.38
N VAL A 357 23.50 25.22 -22.08
CA VAL A 357 23.47 25.17 -23.55
C VAL A 357 22.05 25.46 -24.05
N TRP A 358 21.05 24.80 -23.48
CA TRP A 358 19.63 25.03 -23.80
C TRP A 358 19.22 26.49 -23.59
N GLN A 359 19.60 27.10 -22.47
CA GLN A 359 19.31 28.51 -22.17
C GLN A 359 19.90 29.47 -23.20
N ARG A 360 21.16 29.25 -23.65
CA ARG A 360 21.79 30.08 -24.69
C ARG A 360 21.07 29.93 -26.03
N ASN A 361 20.79 28.70 -26.45
CA ASN A 361 20.10 28.41 -27.71
C ASN A 361 18.70 29.07 -27.75
N LEU A 362 17.95 28.99 -26.64
CA LEU A 362 16.65 29.64 -26.49
C LEU A 362 16.75 31.17 -26.59
N GLN A 363 17.78 31.78 -25.98
CA GLN A 363 18.02 33.23 -26.03
C GLN A 363 18.38 33.69 -27.46
N THR A 364 19.23 32.95 -28.18
CA THR A 364 19.54 33.22 -29.59
C THR A 364 18.29 33.15 -30.46
N LEU A 365 17.42 32.15 -30.24
CA LEU A 365 16.18 31.98 -30.99
C LEU A 365 15.18 33.12 -30.73
N ALA A 366 15.07 33.59 -29.48
CA ALA A 366 14.24 34.75 -29.13
C ALA A 366 14.71 36.05 -29.83
N VAL A 367 16.02 36.27 -29.97
CA VAL A 367 16.57 37.41 -30.73
C VAL A 367 16.25 37.30 -32.21
N LYS A 368 16.37 36.11 -32.82
CA LYS A 368 15.98 35.87 -34.22
C LYS A 368 14.47 36.12 -34.42
N PHE A 369 13.62 35.60 -33.54
CA PHE A 369 12.16 35.75 -33.65
C PHE A 369 11.71 37.21 -33.51
N THR A 370 12.28 37.95 -32.56
CA THR A 370 11.97 39.39 -32.39
C THR A 370 12.46 40.24 -33.57
N SER A 371 13.60 39.87 -34.18
CA SER A 371 14.07 40.48 -35.43
C SER A 371 13.11 40.23 -36.59
N ALA A 372 12.67 38.98 -36.79
CA ALA A 372 11.69 38.61 -37.82
C ALA A 372 10.33 39.31 -37.59
N GLN A 373 9.83 39.35 -36.35
CA GLN A 373 8.59 40.02 -35.99
C GLN A 373 8.64 41.54 -36.26
N SER A 374 9.78 42.18 -35.99
CA SER A 374 10.03 43.59 -36.35
C SER A 374 9.97 43.79 -37.86
N LYS A 375 10.62 42.91 -38.64
CA LYS A 375 10.61 42.97 -40.11
C LYS A 375 9.23 42.75 -40.71
N ILE A 376 8.44 41.81 -40.16
CA ILE A 376 7.04 41.59 -40.56
C ILE A 376 6.21 42.84 -40.29
N SER A 377 6.41 43.51 -39.15
CA SER A 377 5.70 44.75 -38.81
C SER A 377 6.05 45.90 -39.77
N GLU A 378 7.33 46.06 -40.13
CA GLU A 378 7.79 47.03 -41.13
C GLU A 378 7.21 46.74 -42.53
N LEU A 379 7.20 45.48 -42.97
CA LEU A 379 6.63 45.09 -44.25
C LEU A 379 5.11 45.25 -44.29
N THR A 380 4.42 44.93 -43.19
CA THR A 380 2.95 45.08 -43.08
C THR A 380 2.54 46.55 -43.17
N THR A 381 3.20 47.43 -42.41
CA THR A 381 2.93 48.89 -42.50
C THR A 381 3.25 49.46 -43.88
N LYS A 382 4.35 49.02 -44.50
CA LYS A 382 4.68 49.41 -45.89
C LYS A 382 3.62 48.93 -46.89
N ASN A 383 3.10 47.71 -46.73
CA ASN A 383 2.05 47.18 -47.59
C ASN A 383 0.72 47.92 -47.40
N GLU A 384 0.35 48.25 -46.16
CA GLU A 384 -0.84 49.05 -45.85
C GLU A 384 -0.79 50.45 -46.49
N ILE A 385 0.38 51.09 -46.52
CA ILE A 385 0.59 52.36 -47.23
C ILE A 385 0.40 52.20 -48.74
N LEU A 386 0.90 51.11 -49.34
CA LEU A 386 0.74 50.82 -50.77
C LEU A 386 -0.73 50.51 -51.13
N VAL A 387 -1.46 49.78 -50.29
CA VAL A 387 -2.90 49.52 -50.47
C VAL A 387 -3.69 50.83 -50.47
N LYS A 388 -3.48 51.72 -49.49
CA LYS A 388 -4.13 53.04 -49.45
C LYS A 388 -3.80 53.92 -50.65
N ALA A 389 -2.58 53.85 -51.16
CA ALA A 389 -2.19 54.53 -52.39
C ALA A 389 -2.93 53.96 -53.63
N ASN A 390 -3.11 52.64 -53.69
CA ASN A 390 -3.83 51.97 -54.76
C ASN A 390 -5.35 52.23 -54.72
N GLU A 391 -5.97 52.20 -53.54
CA GLU A 391 -7.37 52.63 -53.33
C GLU A 391 -7.59 54.08 -53.82
N THR A 392 -6.66 54.98 -53.47
CA THR A 392 -6.68 56.37 -53.94
C THR A 392 -6.53 56.48 -55.46
N GLY A 393 -5.82 55.55 -56.10
CA GLY A 393 -5.75 55.41 -57.55
C GLY A 393 -7.06 54.91 -58.16
N SER A 394 -7.63 53.84 -57.60
CA SER A 394 -8.89 53.25 -58.04
C SER A 394 -10.07 54.22 -57.97
N ASN A 395 -10.17 55.02 -56.89
CA ASN A 395 -11.19 56.05 -56.77
C ASN A 395 -11.09 57.11 -57.88
N LYS A 396 -9.86 57.53 -58.24
CA LYS A 396 -9.64 58.46 -59.37
C LYS A 396 -10.02 57.86 -60.72
N VAL A 397 -9.84 56.55 -60.90
CA VAL A 397 -10.29 55.84 -62.11
C VAL A 397 -11.82 55.83 -62.18
N SER A 398 -12.50 55.48 -61.10
CA SER A 398 -13.98 55.53 -61.00
C SER A 398 -14.55 56.93 -61.27
N ASP A 399 -13.90 58.00 -60.78
CA ASP A 399 -14.28 59.39 -61.07
C ASP A 399 -14.13 59.72 -62.58
N LEU A 400 -13.06 59.24 -63.21
CA LEU A 400 -12.83 59.42 -64.64
C LEU A 400 -13.82 58.63 -65.50
N GLU A 401 -14.12 57.38 -65.13
CA GLU A 401 -15.13 56.53 -65.79
C GLU A 401 -16.54 57.15 -65.70
N SER A 402 -16.89 57.69 -64.53
CA SER A 402 -18.14 58.44 -64.33
C SER A 402 -18.22 59.68 -65.23
N LYS A 403 -17.09 60.39 -65.40
CA LYS A 403 -16.99 61.56 -66.28
C LYS A 403 -17.06 61.17 -67.76
N ILE A 404 -16.43 60.07 -68.17
CA ILE A 404 -16.51 59.51 -69.53
C ILE A 404 -17.94 59.11 -69.85
N SER A 405 -18.62 58.42 -68.93
CA SER A 405 -20.02 57.99 -69.07
C SER A 405 -20.94 59.19 -69.30
N ARG A 406 -20.79 60.25 -68.48
CA ARG A 406 -21.57 61.48 -68.61
C ARG A 406 -21.31 62.24 -69.92
N LEU A 407 -20.06 62.27 -70.39
CA LEU A 407 -19.73 62.87 -71.70
C LEU A 407 -20.29 62.06 -72.87
N SER A 408 -20.34 60.73 -72.73
CA SER A 408 -20.95 59.84 -73.73
C SER A 408 -22.47 60.04 -73.80
N GLU A 409 -23.14 60.14 -72.65
CA GLU A 409 -24.59 60.42 -72.57
C GLU A 409 -24.95 61.79 -73.18
N GLU A 410 -24.11 62.81 -72.99
CA GLU A 410 -24.28 64.13 -73.60
C GLU A 410 -24.05 64.09 -75.13
N LEU A 411 -23.08 63.30 -75.59
CA LEU A 411 -22.82 63.08 -77.02
C LEU A 411 -24.02 62.41 -77.69
N ASP A 412 -24.62 61.39 -77.07
CA ASP A 412 -25.81 60.71 -77.59
C ASP A 412 -27.04 61.64 -77.60
N LYS A 413 -27.21 62.51 -76.60
CA LYS A 413 -28.26 63.55 -76.61
C LYS A 413 -28.08 64.55 -77.76
N GLN A 414 -26.85 65.00 -78.04
CA GLN A 414 -26.57 65.83 -79.22
C GLN A 414 -26.85 65.10 -80.54
N LYS A 415 -26.60 63.78 -80.58
CA LYS A 415 -26.89 62.92 -81.74
C LYS A 415 -28.40 62.79 -81.99
N ILE A 416 -29.19 62.56 -80.93
CA ILE A 416 -30.66 62.53 -80.97
C ILE A 416 -31.21 63.89 -81.40
N SER A 417 -30.76 64.99 -80.79
CA SER A 417 -31.19 66.35 -81.16
C SER A 417 -30.86 66.70 -82.62
N SER A 418 -29.71 66.24 -83.12
CA SER A 418 -29.36 66.36 -84.54
C SER A 418 -30.31 65.56 -85.44
N GLN A 419 -30.72 64.37 -85.01
CA GLN A 419 -31.60 63.48 -85.79
C GLN A 419 -33.07 63.93 -85.78
N GLU A 420 -33.56 64.52 -84.69
CA GLU A 420 -34.85 65.21 -84.63
C GLU A 420 -34.90 66.45 -85.54
N SER A 421 -33.78 67.18 -85.66
CA SER A 421 -33.65 68.30 -86.60
C SER A 421 -33.72 67.86 -88.08
N TYR A 422 -33.23 66.65 -88.40
CA TYR A 422 -33.37 66.07 -89.74
C TYR A 422 -34.80 65.57 -90.03
N ASN A 423 -35.50 65.00 -89.03
CA ASN A 423 -36.86 64.48 -89.23
C ASN A 423 -37.93 65.57 -89.36
N ASN A 424 -37.77 66.72 -88.68
CA ASN A 424 -38.72 67.84 -88.76
C ASN A 424 -38.81 68.54 -90.14
N ASN A 425 -38.00 68.14 -91.12
CA ASN A 425 -38.00 68.72 -92.47
C ASN A 425 -38.73 67.88 -93.54
N ASN A 426 -39.24 66.69 -93.22
CA ASN A 426 -39.90 65.80 -94.19
C ASN A 426 -41.10 65.05 -93.61
N GLU A 427 -42.22 65.74 -93.36
CA GLU A 427 -43.52 65.05 -93.31
C GLU A 427 -44.66 65.90 -93.90
N SER A 428 -44.92 65.64 -95.18
CA SER A 428 -46.19 65.94 -95.84
C SER A 428 -46.46 64.90 -96.93
N LEU A 429 -47.72 64.50 -97.03
CA LEU A 429 -48.39 63.60 -98.00
C LEU A 429 -48.43 62.08 -97.75
N SER A 430 -49.67 61.56 -97.85
CA SER A 430 -50.15 60.15 -97.93
C SER A 430 -49.76 59.25 -96.75
N GLU A 431 -50.65 58.82 -95.85
CA GLU A 431 -52.11 58.65 -95.89
C GLU A 431 -52.64 57.48 -96.78
N GLN A 432 -53.40 56.59 -96.14
CA GLN A 432 -54.34 55.56 -96.67
C GLN A 432 -53.82 54.25 -97.30
N SER A 433 -54.01 53.13 -96.58
CA SER A 433 -55.12 52.18 -96.83
C SER A 433 -55.12 51.01 -95.83
N SER A 434 -56.23 50.27 -95.72
CA SER A 434 -56.57 49.50 -94.51
C SER A 434 -56.76 47.98 -94.66
N MET A 435 -56.47 47.28 -93.56
CA MET A 435 -57.13 46.07 -93.02
C MET A 435 -56.95 44.65 -93.62
N ASN A 436 -56.61 43.75 -92.69
CA ASN A 436 -57.01 42.33 -92.52
C ASN A 436 -56.48 41.29 -93.55
N ASN A 437 -55.71 40.27 -93.17
CA ASN A 437 -56.08 39.23 -92.17
C ASN A 437 -54.88 38.43 -91.62
N SER A 438 -55.08 37.86 -90.42
CA SER A 438 -54.51 36.63 -89.80
C SER A 438 -53.21 36.00 -90.33
N ILE A 439 -52.21 35.85 -89.44
CA ILE A 439 -51.79 34.53 -88.87
C ILE A 439 -50.79 34.73 -87.71
N SER A 440 -50.79 33.77 -86.78
CA SER A 440 -50.12 33.78 -85.47
C SER A 440 -48.64 33.37 -85.53
N ASN A 441 -47.80 33.95 -84.67
CA ASN A 441 -47.03 33.19 -83.65
C ASN A 441 -46.41 34.12 -82.58
N PRO A 442 -46.07 33.59 -81.38
CA PRO A 442 -46.17 34.39 -80.15
C PRO A 442 -44.88 35.06 -79.66
N LYS A 443 -45.08 35.80 -78.56
CA LYS A 443 -44.27 36.86 -77.94
C LYS A 443 -44.08 36.50 -76.44
N LEU A 444 -43.54 37.45 -75.67
CA LEU A 444 -43.47 37.55 -74.19
C LEU A 444 -42.15 37.01 -73.62
N ASN A 445 -41.28 37.78 -72.96
CA ASN A 445 -41.37 39.07 -72.28
C ASN A 445 -42.06 39.07 -70.90
N SER A 446 -41.20 39.23 -69.88
CA SER A 446 -41.36 40.02 -68.65
C SER A 446 -42.24 39.56 -67.48
N SER A 447 -41.73 39.95 -66.30
CA SER A 447 -42.33 40.13 -64.97
C SER A 447 -42.61 38.89 -64.12
N GLY A 448 -42.39 39.04 -62.81
CA GLY A 448 -42.62 38.00 -61.79
C GLY A 448 -43.26 38.63 -60.55
N PHE A 449 -43.44 37.88 -59.46
CA PHE A 449 -43.65 38.39 -58.09
C PHE A 449 -43.58 37.22 -57.07
N ASN A 450 -42.96 37.47 -55.90
CA ASN A 450 -43.03 36.78 -54.58
C ASN A 450 -43.02 35.22 -54.43
N GLY A 451 -42.29 34.74 -53.40
CA GLY A 451 -42.29 33.33 -52.92
C GLY A 451 -43.47 32.98 -51.98
N PRO A 452 -43.39 32.00 -51.02
CA PRO A 452 -42.16 31.45 -50.40
C PRO A 452 -42.17 29.93 -49.97
N ILE A 453 -41.07 29.50 -49.29
CA ILE A 453 -41.02 28.56 -48.12
C ILE A 453 -41.09 26.99 -48.27
N LEU A 454 -40.04 26.37 -47.69
CA LEU A 454 -39.88 25.05 -47.01
C LEU A 454 -39.61 23.67 -47.72
N LYS A 455 -38.67 22.96 -47.07
CA LYS A 455 -38.23 21.53 -47.08
C LYS A 455 -39.32 20.59 -46.48
N PRO A 456 -39.24 19.21 -46.45
CA PRO A 456 -38.00 18.39 -46.29
C PRO A 456 -37.95 16.93 -46.88
N ALA A 457 -36.81 16.26 -46.57
CA ALA A 457 -36.62 14.83 -46.22
C ALA A 457 -36.39 13.72 -47.28
N SER A 458 -35.27 13.02 -47.06
CA SER A 458 -35.05 11.54 -47.06
C SER A 458 -35.19 10.63 -48.30
N GLN A 459 -34.07 9.92 -48.55
CA GLN A 459 -33.91 8.44 -48.61
C GLN A 459 -33.94 7.63 -49.94
N ASN A 460 -32.96 6.70 -50.00
CA ASN A 460 -32.94 5.35 -50.63
C ASN A 460 -32.90 5.25 -52.18
N ASP A 461 -32.28 4.26 -52.84
CA ASP A 461 -31.42 3.10 -52.43
C ASP A 461 -30.66 2.48 -53.65
N GLU A 462 -29.61 1.67 -53.40
CA GLU A 462 -29.10 0.47 -54.15
C GLU A 462 -28.73 0.51 -55.68
N ILE A 463 -27.89 -0.35 -56.33
CA ILE A 463 -26.80 -1.37 -56.10
C ILE A 463 -26.00 -1.51 -57.44
N LYS A 464 -24.81 -2.14 -57.62
CA LYS A 464 -23.84 -2.94 -56.80
C LYS A 464 -22.38 -2.45 -57.08
N GLU A 465 -21.38 -3.11 -56.46
CA GLU A 465 -20.23 -3.75 -57.17
C GLU A 465 -19.87 -5.13 -56.54
N GLU A 466 -19.17 -6.03 -57.26
CA GLU A 466 -18.81 -7.43 -56.89
C GLU A 466 -17.39 -7.49 -56.29
N GLU A 467 -17.16 -8.03 -55.09
CA GLU A 467 -16.87 -9.44 -54.73
C GLU A 467 -15.66 -10.13 -55.42
N SER A 468 -14.47 -10.02 -54.78
CA SER A 468 -13.56 -11.13 -54.44
C SER A 468 -12.57 -10.64 -53.37
N GLY A 469 -12.05 -11.38 -52.38
CA GLY A 469 -12.23 -12.79 -52.00
C GLY A 469 -10.95 -13.27 -51.28
N PRO A 470 -10.87 -13.32 -49.94
CA PRO A 470 -9.62 -13.57 -49.21
C PRO A 470 -9.38 -15.05 -48.84
N PRO A 471 -8.11 -15.53 -48.78
CA PRO A 471 -7.79 -16.87 -48.30
C PRO A 471 -7.44 -16.94 -46.80
N LYS A 472 -7.95 -18.01 -46.20
CA LYS A 472 -7.99 -18.42 -44.78
C LYS A 472 -6.63 -18.73 -44.13
N LEU A 473 -6.60 -18.63 -42.80
CA LEU A 473 -5.94 -19.48 -41.77
C LEU A 473 -6.40 -18.92 -40.40
N SER A 474 -6.72 -19.63 -39.31
CA SER A 474 -7.07 -21.01 -38.95
C SER A 474 -7.20 -21.03 -37.40
N GLU A 475 -8.03 -21.90 -36.85
CA GLU A 475 -8.48 -21.99 -35.43
C GLU A 475 -7.36 -22.14 -34.35
N ASP A 476 -7.48 -21.36 -33.24
CA ASP A 476 -7.65 -21.72 -31.79
C ASP A 476 -6.90 -22.93 -31.13
N PRO A 477 -6.84 -23.11 -29.78
CA PRO A 477 -7.02 -22.19 -28.61
C PRO A 477 -5.89 -22.25 -27.54
N ASN A 478 -5.92 -21.30 -26.58
CA ASN A 478 -5.71 -21.43 -25.11
C ASN A 478 -5.44 -20.02 -24.52
N ASP A 479 -6.35 -19.33 -23.82
CA ASP A 479 -7.06 -19.63 -22.54
C ASP A 479 -6.29 -19.14 -21.29
N SER A 480 -6.86 -18.13 -20.59
CA SER A 480 -6.78 -17.79 -19.15
C SER A 480 -6.89 -16.28 -18.85
N ASP A 481 -8.13 -15.82 -18.73
CA ASP A 481 -8.71 -14.83 -17.79
C ASP A 481 -8.06 -13.45 -17.48
N ASP A 482 -8.90 -12.41 -17.62
CA ASP A 482 -8.71 -11.04 -17.15
C ASP A 482 -8.94 -10.89 -15.62
N ASP A 483 -7.97 -10.31 -14.90
CA ASP A 483 -8.15 -9.81 -13.52
C ASP A 483 -8.92 -8.47 -13.52
N VAL A 484 -10.27 -8.53 -13.47
CA VAL A 484 -11.11 -7.34 -13.30
C VAL A 484 -11.30 -7.01 -11.81
N GLU A 485 -10.44 -6.15 -11.26
CA GLU A 485 -10.53 -5.65 -9.87
C GLU A 485 -11.73 -4.69 -9.69
N PHE A 486 -12.91 -5.22 -9.35
CA PHE A 486 -14.10 -4.42 -9.05
C PHE A 486 -14.16 -4.01 -7.57
N VAL A 487 -14.01 -2.70 -7.31
CA VAL A 487 -13.94 -2.12 -5.96
C VAL A 487 -15.32 -1.64 -5.47
N TYR A 488 -15.73 -2.07 -4.27
CA TYR A 488 -16.96 -1.59 -3.62
C TYR A 488 -16.77 -0.21 -2.96
N PRO A 489 -17.71 0.74 -3.15
CA PRO A 489 -17.83 1.93 -2.31
C PRO A 489 -18.70 1.65 -1.08
N VAL A 490 -18.28 2.15 0.10
CA VAL A 490 -19.12 2.20 1.30
C VAL A 490 -19.03 3.61 1.90
N ASN A 491 -20.20 4.23 2.11
CA ASN A 491 -20.34 5.47 2.89
C ASN A 491 -21.14 5.16 4.18
N PRO A 492 -21.03 5.95 5.25
CA PRO A 492 -21.36 5.51 6.62
C PRO A 492 -22.76 5.91 7.11
N SER A 493 -23.31 5.15 8.06
CA SER A 493 -24.13 5.64 9.20
C SER A 493 -24.71 4.48 10.04
N VAL A 494 -24.27 4.34 11.31
CA VAL A 494 -25.10 3.98 12.48
C VAL A 494 -24.47 4.63 13.72
N GLU A 495 -25.31 5.18 14.60
CA GLU A 495 -24.95 5.99 15.78
C GLU A 495 -24.54 5.18 17.04
N PRO A 496 -23.96 5.84 18.08
CA PRO A 496 -23.24 5.16 19.17
C PRO A 496 -24.08 4.84 20.42
N SER A 497 -23.61 3.87 21.20
CA SER A 497 -24.10 3.59 22.55
C SER A 497 -23.28 4.31 23.63
N VAL A 498 -23.96 5.05 24.50
CA VAL A 498 -23.41 5.73 25.68
C VAL A 498 -22.96 4.73 26.75
N ASN A 499 -21.79 4.95 27.36
CA ASN A 499 -21.62 4.70 28.79
C ASN A 499 -20.44 5.50 29.38
N ASP A 500 -20.68 6.19 30.49
CA ASP A 500 -19.68 6.97 31.21
C ASP A 500 -18.69 6.10 31.99
N ASN A 501 -17.46 6.59 32.17
CA ASN A 501 -16.79 6.61 33.48
C ASN A 501 -15.62 7.60 33.51
N LYS A 502 -15.56 8.40 34.58
CA LYS A 502 -14.52 9.41 34.84
C LYS A 502 -13.28 8.76 35.48
N GLU A 503 -12.09 9.34 35.28
CA GLU A 503 -11.36 10.04 36.35
C GLU A 503 -10.21 10.95 35.79
N SER A 504 -9.76 11.91 36.61
CA SER A 504 -8.91 13.07 36.28
C SER A 504 -7.45 12.72 35.88
N THR A 505 -6.65 13.64 35.29
CA THR A 505 -5.86 14.61 36.08
C THR A 505 -5.16 15.71 35.23
N VAL A 506 -5.59 16.97 35.46
CA VAL A 506 -4.82 18.25 35.50
C VAL A 506 -4.23 18.91 34.22
N GLN A 507 -4.51 20.21 34.07
CA GLN A 507 -3.96 21.20 33.09
C GLN A 507 -2.74 21.96 33.67
N PRO A 508 -2.06 22.90 32.95
CA PRO A 508 -2.58 24.27 32.64
C PRO A 508 -2.44 24.62 31.12
N ALA A 509 -3.36 25.29 30.42
CA ALA A 509 -4.04 26.59 30.61
C ALA A 509 -3.24 27.83 30.11
N SER A 510 -3.73 28.51 29.05
CA SER A 510 -3.73 29.99 28.91
C SER A 510 -4.65 30.49 27.77
N ALA A 511 -5.29 31.66 28.01
CA ALA A 511 -6.04 32.59 27.13
C ALA A 511 -6.66 32.08 25.79
N LYS A 512 -7.98 32.15 25.52
CA LYS A 512 -9.03 33.17 25.74
C LYS A 512 -8.89 34.45 24.88
N SER A 513 -9.68 34.53 23.81
CA SER A 513 -10.26 35.77 23.29
C SER A 513 -11.70 35.52 22.86
N THR A 514 -12.63 36.32 23.37
CA THR A 514 -14.07 36.27 23.07
C THR A 514 -14.36 37.28 21.96
N LEU A 515 -15.34 37.00 21.09
CA LEU A 515 -16.25 38.04 20.56
C LEU A 515 -17.55 37.38 20.07
N ALA A 516 -18.63 38.16 20.12
CA ALA A 516 -20.01 37.70 20.05
C ALA A 516 -20.60 37.73 18.62
N ASP A 517 -21.57 36.85 18.40
CA ASP A 517 -22.93 37.10 17.89
C ASP A 517 -23.11 38.12 16.74
N ASP A 518 -23.63 37.67 15.59
CA ASP A 518 -25.09 37.67 15.37
C ASP A 518 -25.48 36.90 14.09
N ASP A 519 -26.66 36.31 14.11
CA ASP A 519 -27.27 35.49 13.06
C ASP A 519 -28.34 36.32 12.33
N ASP A 520 -28.50 36.16 11.01
CA ASP A 520 -29.84 36.22 10.40
C ASP A 520 -29.87 35.82 8.91
N ASN A 521 -30.85 34.99 8.57
CA ASN A 521 -31.12 34.46 7.23
C ASN A 521 -32.63 34.40 7.00
N VAL A 522 -33.17 35.22 6.08
CA VAL A 522 -34.50 35.01 5.51
C VAL A 522 -34.55 35.34 4.01
N THR A 523 -35.24 34.48 3.27
CA THR A 523 -35.46 34.52 1.82
C THR A 523 -36.86 35.04 1.47
N GLY A 524 -37.04 35.67 0.29
CA GLY A 524 -38.23 35.41 -0.54
C GLY A 524 -39.32 36.49 -0.73
N ASN A 525 -39.47 36.91 -1.99
CA ASN A 525 -40.71 37.25 -2.73
C ASN A 525 -41.66 38.41 -2.30
N GLY A 526 -41.55 39.52 -3.05
CA GLY A 526 -42.49 39.82 -4.15
C GLY A 526 -43.79 40.60 -3.87
N ILE A 527 -43.99 41.73 -4.59
CA ILE A 527 -45.27 42.29 -5.10
C ILE A 527 -44.94 43.32 -6.20
N ALA A 528 -45.90 43.58 -7.10
CA ALA A 528 -45.68 44.33 -8.36
C ALA A 528 -46.05 45.84 -8.32
N ALA A 529 -45.61 46.54 -9.37
CA ALA A 529 -46.01 47.87 -9.84
C ALA A 529 -45.60 49.12 -9.02
N SER A 530 -44.72 49.96 -9.60
CA SER A 530 -45.18 51.18 -10.31
C SER A 530 -44.04 51.86 -11.09
N PHE A 531 -44.43 52.82 -11.93
CA PHE A 531 -43.63 53.52 -12.94
C PHE A 531 -42.99 54.80 -12.35
N LEU A 532 -41.66 54.95 -12.37
CA LEU A 532 -40.99 56.27 -12.35
C LEU A 532 -39.61 56.22 -13.03
N PRO A 533 -39.28 57.18 -13.91
CA PRO A 533 -37.94 57.31 -14.47
C PRO A 533 -37.01 58.06 -13.50
N LEU A 534 -35.90 57.42 -13.11
CA LEU A 534 -34.82 58.09 -12.40
C LEU A 534 -33.49 57.77 -13.05
N GLU A 535 -32.97 58.75 -13.79
CA GLU A 535 -31.55 58.87 -14.08
C GLU A 535 -30.80 58.86 -12.74
N ARG A 536 -30.07 57.77 -12.46
CA ARG A 536 -29.26 57.68 -11.25
C ARG A 536 -27.95 56.96 -11.52
N ASP A 537 -27.01 57.79 -11.95
CA ASP A 537 -25.58 57.70 -11.73
C ASP A 537 -24.97 56.27 -11.72
N MET A 538 -24.57 55.83 -12.90
CA MET A 538 -23.93 54.52 -13.12
C MET A 538 -22.43 54.51 -12.73
N SER A 539 -21.92 55.56 -12.09
CA SER A 539 -20.53 55.63 -11.63
C SER A 539 -20.31 54.83 -10.34
N GLY A 540 -21.15 55.02 -9.31
CA GLY A 540 -20.95 54.45 -7.97
C GLY A 540 -20.95 52.93 -7.90
N ARG A 541 -21.82 52.24 -8.66
CA ARG A 541 -21.92 50.76 -8.61
C ARG A 541 -20.66 50.06 -9.09
N LYS A 542 -19.94 50.63 -10.07
CA LYS A 542 -18.69 50.04 -10.57
C LYS A 542 -17.58 50.06 -9.53
N ASP A 543 -17.56 51.09 -8.70
CA ASP A 543 -16.61 51.27 -7.61
C ASP A 543 -16.85 50.26 -6.47
N ASP A 544 -18.11 49.97 -6.15
CA ASP A 544 -18.47 48.98 -5.13
C ASP A 544 -18.25 47.54 -5.63
N ASP A 545 -18.57 47.24 -6.91
CA ASP A 545 -18.20 45.96 -7.56
C ASP A 545 -16.67 45.76 -7.61
N ALA A 546 -15.91 46.83 -7.82
CA ALA A 546 -14.44 46.81 -7.81
C ALA A 546 -13.92 46.50 -6.40
N LYS A 547 -14.39 47.20 -5.37
CA LYS A 547 -14.05 46.94 -3.96
C LYS A 547 -14.45 45.53 -3.52
N GLN A 548 -15.59 44.99 -3.98
CA GLN A 548 -15.98 43.61 -3.68
C GLN A 548 -15.05 42.58 -4.33
N ARG A 549 -14.66 42.76 -5.60
CA ARG A 549 -13.61 41.93 -6.22
C ARG A 549 -12.29 42.00 -5.46
N GLU A 550 -11.84 43.21 -5.13
CA GLU A 550 -10.57 43.43 -4.45
C GLU A 550 -10.57 42.80 -3.04
N ASN A 551 -11.67 42.92 -2.29
CA ASN A 551 -11.85 42.23 -1.01
C ASN A 551 -11.89 40.70 -1.16
N LEU A 552 -12.50 40.14 -2.21
CA LEU A 552 -12.47 38.69 -2.47
C LEU A 552 -11.04 38.21 -2.76
N ILE A 553 -10.31 38.94 -3.60
CA ILE A 553 -8.90 38.65 -3.94
C ILE A 553 -8.02 38.73 -2.69
N LYS A 554 -8.18 39.78 -1.88
CA LYS A 554 -7.48 39.96 -0.60
C LYS A 554 -7.76 38.81 0.36
N LYS A 555 -9.04 38.46 0.56
CA LYS A 555 -9.46 37.34 1.42
C LYS A 555 -8.93 35.98 0.92
N HIS A 556 -8.86 35.77 -0.39
CA HIS A 556 -8.26 34.57 -0.98
C HIS A 556 -6.76 34.48 -0.66
N TYR A 557 -6.00 35.56 -0.85
CA TYR A 557 -4.57 35.58 -0.54
C TYR A 557 -4.28 35.54 0.97
N GLU A 558 -5.08 36.18 1.82
CA GLU A 558 -4.99 36.06 3.29
C GLU A 558 -5.24 34.61 3.75
N CYS A 559 -6.25 33.94 3.18
CA CYS A 559 -6.50 32.51 3.40
C CYS A 559 -5.34 31.64 2.89
N LYS A 560 -4.73 31.99 1.75
CA LYS A 560 -3.57 31.25 1.23
C LYS A 560 -2.31 31.43 2.07
N ILE A 561 -2.06 32.64 2.57
CA ILE A 561 -0.94 32.96 3.46
C ILE A 561 -1.08 32.22 4.80
N THR A 562 -2.27 32.20 5.39
CA THR A 562 -2.53 31.44 6.63
C THR A 562 -2.32 29.94 6.41
N GLN A 563 -2.88 29.34 5.36
CA GLN A 563 -2.64 27.93 5.02
C GLN A 563 -1.15 27.59 4.83
N LEU A 564 -0.38 28.44 4.14
CA LEU A 564 1.06 28.24 3.95
C LEU A 564 1.84 28.40 5.27
N THR A 565 1.41 29.29 6.16
CA THR A 565 2.00 29.49 7.48
C THR A 565 1.78 28.27 8.38
N GLU A 566 0.58 27.68 8.36
CA GLU A 566 0.27 26.43 9.06
C GLU A 566 1.11 25.25 8.55
N GLN A 567 1.26 25.12 7.22
CA GLN A 567 2.12 24.10 6.62
C GLN A 567 3.59 24.26 7.04
N LEU A 568 4.10 25.49 7.10
CA LEU A 568 5.44 25.79 7.58
C LEU A 568 5.63 25.41 9.06
N GLN A 569 4.70 25.82 9.94
CA GLN A 569 4.75 25.47 11.36
C GLN A 569 4.68 23.94 11.60
N LEU A 570 3.88 23.22 10.81
CA LEU A 570 3.83 21.75 10.84
C LEU A 570 5.14 21.12 10.36
N ALA A 571 5.79 21.69 9.34
CA ALA A 571 7.10 21.24 8.87
C ALA A 571 8.18 21.47 9.93
N ASP A 572 8.24 22.64 10.55
CA ASP A 572 9.20 22.98 11.61
C ASP A 572 9.00 22.09 12.86
N SER A 573 7.75 21.80 13.23
CA SER A 573 7.44 20.87 14.32
C SER A 573 7.91 19.45 14.01
N LYS A 574 7.72 18.97 12.77
CA LYS A 574 8.24 17.67 12.30
C LYS A 574 9.77 17.65 12.31
N ALA A 575 10.43 18.67 11.77
CA ALA A 575 11.89 18.79 11.77
C ALA A 575 12.47 18.76 13.20
N THR A 576 11.86 19.50 14.13
CA THR A 576 12.25 19.51 15.55
C THR A 576 12.09 18.13 16.21
N ARG A 577 11.01 17.39 15.89
CA ARG A 577 10.81 16.02 16.38
C ARG A 577 11.85 15.06 15.83
N PHE A 578 12.16 15.13 14.53
CA PHE A 578 13.19 14.29 13.91
C PHE A 578 14.59 14.59 14.46
N TYR A 579 14.93 15.85 14.69
CA TYR A 579 16.21 16.22 15.31
C TYR A 579 16.36 15.60 16.71
N LYS A 580 15.36 15.72 17.57
CA LYS A 580 15.36 15.09 18.91
C LYS A 580 15.42 13.56 18.82
N ALA A 581 14.73 12.94 17.86
CA ALA A 581 14.81 11.50 17.64
C ALA A 581 16.24 11.07 17.26
N LEU A 582 16.90 11.79 16.34
CA LEU A 582 18.29 11.55 15.96
C LEU A 582 19.26 11.71 17.14
N GLU A 583 19.10 12.75 17.95
CA GLU A 583 19.90 12.99 19.16
C GLU A 583 19.78 11.83 20.18
N THR A 584 18.56 11.32 20.40
CA THR A 584 18.36 10.15 21.28
C THR A 584 18.93 8.86 20.69
N LEU A 585 18.86 8.67 19.37
CA LEU A 585 19.47 7.53 18.68
C LEU A 585 21.00 7.58 18.75
N GLN A 586 21.61 8.75 18.51
CA GLN A 586 23.04 8.97 18.65
C GLN A 586 23.53 8.68 20.08
N SER A 587 22.78 9.13 21.09
CA SER A 587 23.06 8.86 22.50
C SER A 587 22.99 7.35 22.82
N ARG A 588 22.00 6.64 22.26
CA ARG A 588 21.87 5.18 22.38
C ARG A 588 23.01 4.43 21.67
N LEU A 589 23.43 4.91 20.50
CA LEU A 589 24.54 4.33 19.74
C LEU A 589 25.85 4.43 20.52
N ALA A 590 26.20 5.62 21.02
CA ALA A 590 27.40 5.83 21.84
C ALA A 590 27.42 4.96 23.11
N ALA A 591 26.26 4.77 23.76
CA ALA A 591 26.13 3.87 24.90
C ALA A 591 26.33 2.39 24.51
N ALA A 592 25.82 1.97 23.34
CA ALA A 592 26.02 0.63 22.81
C ALA A 592 27.48 0.36 22.41
N GLU A 593 28.15 1.32 21.76
CA GLU A 593 29.58 1.27 21.42
C GLU A 593 30.44 1.16 22.67
N SER A 594 30.17 1.97 23.71
CA SER A 594 30.87 1.90 25.00
C SER A 594 30.68 0.53 25.68
N LYS A 595 29.48 -0.06 25.61
CA LYS A 595 29.22 -1.41 26.12
C LYS A 595 29.96 -2.47 25.31
N ASN A 596 30.00 -2.35 23.99
CA ASN A 596 30.68 -3.29 23.11
C ASN A 596 32.20 -3.27 23.35
N ALA A 597 32.80 -2.09 23.52
CA ALA A 597 34.21 -1.96 23.89
C ALA A 597 34.56 -2.63 25.23
N LYS A 598 33.66 -2.55 26.24
CA LYS A 598 33.82 -3.27 27.52
C LYS A 598 33.79 -4.78 27.33
N LEU A 599 32.76 -5.30 26.62
CA LEU A 599 32.64 -6.73 26.32
C LEU A 599 33.83 -7.26 25.51
N GLN A 600 34.37 -6.46 24.58
CA GLN A 600 35.54 -6.82 23.79
C GLN A 600 36.81 -6.92 24.67
N LYS A 601 36.94 -6.05 25.69
CA LYS A 601 38.02 -6.12 26.69
C LYS A 601 37.87 -7.34 27.61
N GLU A 602 36.66 -7.63 28.07
CA GLU A 602 36.36 -8.83 28.89
C GLU A 602 36.63 -10.13 28.10
N LEU A 603 36.25 -10.17 26.82
CA LEU A 603 36.54 -11.28 25.91
C LEU A 603 38.05 -11.47 25.69
N ALA A 604 38.82 -10.38 25.56
CA ALA A 604 40.28 -10.46 25.46
C ALA A 604 40.91 -11.04 26.73
N ASN A 605 40.51 -10.53 27.91
CA ASN A 605 40.98 -11.00 29.21
C ASN A 605 40.62 -12.48 29.44
N SER A 606 39.39 -12.90 29.08
CA SER A 606 38.98 -14.31 29.17
C SER A 606 39.82 -15.22 28.25
N LYS A 607 40.12 -14.77 27.01
CA LYS A 607 41.01 -15.52 26.10
C LYS A 607 42.44 -15.64 26.62
N GLU A 608 42.96 -14.61 27.28
CA GLU A 608 44.28 -14.62 27.91
C GLU A 608 44.33 -15.64 29.06
N ILE A 609 43.34 -15.62 29.95
CA ILE A 609 43.19 -16.61 31.04
C ILE A 609 43.12 -18.04 30.47
N PHE A 610 42.30 -18.29 29.45
CA PHE A 610 42.23 -19.62 28.82
C PHE A 610 43.53 -20.04 28.14
N ALA A 611 44.31 -19.11 27.58
CA ALA A 611 45.61 -19.41 26.99
C ALA A 611 46.66 -19.77 28.06
N GLU A 612 46.67 -19.05 29.19
CA GLU A 612 47.54 -19.35 30.33
C GLU A 612 47.15 -20.68 31.01
N GLU A 613 45.86 -20.92 31.22
CA GLU A 613 45.35 -22.19 31.74
C GLU A 613 45.70 -23.36 30.81
N ARG A 614 45.54 -23.21 29.49
CA ARG A 614 45.95 -24.22 28.51
C ARG A 614 47.44 -24.51 28.60
N LYS A 615 48.29 -23.49 28.70
CA LYS A 615 49.75 -23.64 28.84
C LYS A 615 50.12 -24.35 30.15
N ASN A 616 49.41 -24.07 31.24
CA ASN A 616 49.62 -24.75 32.52
C ASN A 616 49.24 -26.24 32.45
N HIS A 617 48.14 -26.57 31.77
CA HIS A 617 47.78 -27.96 31.49
C HIS A 617 48.81 -28.66 30.58
N GLU A 618 49.32 -27.98 29.55
CA GLU A 618 50.36 -28.50 28.64
C GLU A 618 51.66 -28.81 29.40
N ASN A 619 52.14 -27.89 30.25
CA ASN A 619 53.27 -28.14 31.16
C ASN A 619 53.00 -29.33 32.12
N SER A 620 51.77 -29.47 32.62
CA SER A 620 51.38 -30.59 33.49
C SER A 620 51.38 -31.92 32.73
N VAL A 621 51.02 -31.93 31.44
CA VAL A 621 51.08 -33.12 30.59
C VAL A 621 52.54 -33.46 30.27
N GLU A 622 53.39 -32.49 29.92
CA GLU A 622 54.83 -32.73 29.68
C GLU A 622 55.53 -33.33 30.91
N THR A 623 55.25 -32.81 32.11
CA THR A 623 55.84 -33.33 33.36
C THR A 623 55.36 -34.75 33.69
N MET A 624 54.08 -35.06 33.49
CA MET A 624 53.57 -36.44 33.60
C MET A 624 54.17 -37.37 32.54
N GLN A 625 54.29 -36.91 31.29
CA GLN A 625 54.87 -37.67 30.19
C GLN A 625 56.34 -38.02 30.49
N LYS A 626 57.11 -37.05 31.01
CA LYS A 626 58.49 -37.28 31.45
C LYS A 626 58.56 -38.29 32.59
N PHE A 627 57.71 -38.19 33.59
CA PHE A 627 57.67 -39.16 34.69
C PHE A 627 57.35 -40.59 34.19
N ILE A 628 56.47 -40.73 33.20
CA ILE A 628 56.16 -42.02 32.55
C ILE A 628 57.37 -42.54 31.76
N THR A 629 58.13 -41.69 31.05
CA THR A 629 59.35 -42.13 30.36
C THR A 629 60.44 -42.55 31.33
N ASP A 630 60.66 -41.78 32.40
CA ASP A 630 61.66 -42.07 33.44
C ASP A 630 61.37 -43.44 34.11
N LEU A 631 60.10 -43.70 34.49
CA LEU A 631 59.66 -45.00 35.00
C LEU A 631 59.78 -46.15 33.98
N SER A 632 59.58 -45.86 32.69
CA SER A 632 59.70 -46.86 31.63
C SER A 632 61.17 -47.24 31.39
N GLU A 633 62.07 -46.27 31.46
CA GLU A 633 63.52 -46.49 31.37
C GLU A 633 64.06 -47.22 32.61
N GLU A 634 63.61 -46.87 33.81
CA GLU A 634 63.93 -47.62 35.04
C GLU A 634 63.49 -49.09 34.93
N LYS A 635 62.24 -49.33 34.50
CA LYS A 635 61.71 -50.68 34.28
C LYS A 635 62.54 -51.47 33.25
N GLU A 636 62.90 -50.86 32.13
CA GLU A 636 63.71 -51.52 31.09
C GLU A 636 65.14 -51.81 31.59
N ASN A 637 65.72 -50.92 32.42
CA ASN A 637 66.99 -51.16 33.10
C ASN A 637 66.91 -52.36 34.07
N LEU A 638 65.84 -52.49 34.87
CA LEU A 638 65.63 -53.67 35.73
C LEU A 638 65.47 -54.95 34.89
N ILE A 639 64.71 -54.91 33.78
CA ILE A 639 64.55 -56.05 32.87
C ILE A 639 65.90 -56.48 32.29
N ASN A 640 66.75 -55.54 31.89
CA ASN A 640 68.06 -55.84 31.34
C ASN A 640 69.05 -56.35 32.40
N GLN A 641 68.98 -55.87 33.65
CA GLN A 641 69.74 -56.46 34.78
C GLN A 641 69.31 -57.92 35.06
N LEU A 642 68.01 -58.20 35.07
CA LEU A 642 67.48 -59.56 35.24
C LEU A 642 67.87 -60.48 34.06
N ARG A 643 67.89 -59.96 32.83
CA ARG A 643 68.33 -60.68 31.63
C ARG A 643 69.84 -60.97 31.61
N ALA A 644 70.66 -60.12 32.25
CA ALA A 644 72.12 -60.32 32.29
C ALA A 644 72.56 -61.53 33.13
N GLY A 645 71.75 -61.94 34.11
CA GLY A 645 72.03 -63.07 35.00
C GLY A 645 73.20 -62.84 35.96
N PRO A 646 73.40 -63.72 36.96
CA PRO A 646 74.56 -63.64 37.83
C PRO A 646 75.82 -63.97 37.03
N SER A 647 76.66 -62.97 36.81
CA SER A 647 77.99 -63.17 36.22
C SER A 647 78.80 -64.11 37.13
N ASN A 648 79.09 -65.31 36.63
CA ASN A 648 79.95 -66.28 37.29
C ASN A 648 81.36 -65.69 37.45
N ARG A 649 81.62 -65.10 38.63
CA ARG A 649 82.98 -64.83 39.10
C ARG A 649 83.26 -65.57 40.39
N ALA A 650 83.25 -66.90 40.27
CA ALA A 650 83.95 -67.76 41.20
C ALA A 650 85.45 -67.71 40.87
N MET A 651 86.23 -67.03 41.73
CA MET A 651 87.58 -67.39 42.17
C MET A 651 87.84 -66.71 43.51
#